data_AF-A0A933C365-F1
#
_entry.id   AF-A0A933C365-F1
#
_cell.length_a   1.000
_cell.length_b   1.000
_cell.length_c   1.000
_cell.angle_alpha   90.00
_cell.angle_beta   90.00
_cell.angle_gamma   90.00
#
_symmetry.space_group_name_H-M   'P 1'
#
loop_
_entity.id
_entity.type
_entity.pdbx_description
1 polymer ?
#
loop_
_entity_poly.entity_id
_entity_poly.type
_entity_poly.pdbx_seq_one_letter_code
_entity_poly.pdbx_strand_id
1 'polypeptide(L)'
;MSEASVDSGGGAAMLEPVSIPPADATPRLPEWQERIIRFVAALALAFGCYWVTWRWTSTLNLSALWFSLPLVLAETWVAVRSFFTTFTTWKLRRREPRPAPPGLSVDVFITTYDEPLEIIRRTAVAARQIRYPHRTYLLDDGKREEVRALAGELGVDYIRRAGNEHAKAGNLNHALSVTQGEFILQLDADHVPLPHILDRLLGFFDDARTAFVQSPQDFYNVDSFTHDVNEKARRIWEEQRLFFSIIQPGKDHWNAAFFCGSCGVIRRAALDHIGGFSTLTLTEDMETSLVLHGRGWRSVFWGESLAYGLAPASAAAYHVQRLRWGQGAMQILRKLNPLRYPGLTLAQRICYLDSVSSYLDGFAKLVLYLSPIVFFFSGVLPIHTTDHEFLVRFIPFLALQLTAHTLLFRGSAFLRLAERYNMSKFFTYVVAISGYFAKGRLRFHVTPKGPGDVPFKTYAPQLVLVVLTVLAVSWGTLASTLGWMNYQVPGWGSLAFWFNFGWALYHFAFAGYVLQLSLYVKQQRADQRFRDEFPVEVSLLDPGGREAGRCVALTSNLHPGGVALRAMAPVEPGTRVLVRLPLLPRTVAAHGVIVHRQARQTRHGPVYAHGVRFEGLSLDDRDAIELHCTQHAAPARRLRYRDASDLFNGAVRWIYDARSDRRRVVRLPVRISLEAPDGPAALGLGLLEDVSRRGARLQLGHPLPPGARIGYEIPGSEIAGAGVVVFTRALETPLGVQFTVGVKLDVVAATGRSWRRLGAARLVRRVQSLTRA
;
A
#
# COMPACT_ATOMS: atom_id res chain seq x y z
N MET A 1 25.65 -25.00 -59.67
CA MET A 1 25.45 -23.62 -59.21
C MET A 1 23.96 -23.28 -59.30
N SER A 2 23.27 -23.22 -58.17
CA SER A 2 22.44 -22.08 -57.72
C SER A 2 21.51 -22.59 -56.62
N GLU A 3 21.71 -22.05 -55.43
CA GLU A 3 20.95 -22.31 -54.21
C GLU A 3 19.51 -21.79 -54.33
N ALA A 4 18.57 -22.57 -53.80
CA ALA A 4 17.19 -22.14 -53.57
C ALA A 4 16.99 -21.90 -52.08
N SER A 5 16.57 -20.67 -51.76
CA SER A 5 16.30 -20.14 -50.42
C SER A 5 15.09 -20.81 -49.76
N VAL A 6 15.26 -21.24 -48.51
CA VAL A 6 14.19 -21.70 -47.62
C VAL A 6 13.57 -20.48 -46.92
N ASP A 7 12.28 -20.30 -47.15
CA ASP A 7 11.45 -19.25 -46.55
C ASP A 7 11.01 -19.67 -45.13
N SER A 8 11.40 -18.89 -44.12
CA SER A 8 11.13 -19.13 -42.70
C SER A 8 9.89 -18.35 -42.23
N GLY A 9 8.73 -18.77 -42.72
CA GLY A 9 7.43 -18.28 -42.26
C GLY A 9 6.97 -18.98 -40.98
N GLY A 10 7.17 -18.35 -39.82
CA GLY A 10 6.73 -18.87 -38.53
C GLY A 10 6.80 -17.84 -37.39
N GLY A 11 6.52 -16.57 -37.69
CA GLY A 11 6.39 -15.53 -36.67
C GLY A 11 5.19 -15.82 -35.78
N ALA A 12 5.44 -16.19 -34.52
CA ALA A 12 4.41 -16.24 -33.49
C ALA A 12 3.72 -14.87 -33.44
N ALA A 13 2.45 -14.84 -33.82
CA ALA A 13 1.61 -13.66 -33.67
C ALA A 13 1.68 -13.22 -32.20
N MET A 14 2.35 -12.10 -31.93
CA MET A 14 2.23 -11.39 -30.67
C MET A 14 0.73 -11.12 -30.48
N LEU A 15 0.12 -11.84 -29.54
CA LEU A 15 -1.20 -11.51 -29.04
C LEU A 15 -1.20 -10.03 -28.70
N GLU A 16 -2.04 -9.24 -29.37
CA GLU A 16 -2.21 -7.82 -29.03
C GLU A 16 -2.43 -7.73 -27.50
N PRO A 17 -1.74 -6.80 -26.81
CA PRO A 17 -1.88 -6.65 -25.37
C PRO A 17 -3.33 -6.26 -25.10
N VAL A 18 -4.12 -7.24 -24.65
CA VAL A 18 -5.47 -7.02 -24.14
C VAL A 18 -5.34 -5.94 -23.08
N SER A 19 -5.97 -4.79 -23.30
CA SER A 19 -5.95 -3.69 -22.34
C SER A 19 -6.48 -4.15 -20.99
N ILE A 20 -5.57 -4.54 -20.10
CA ILE A 20 -5.92 -4.94 -18.74
C ILE A 20 -6.41 -3.66 -18.05
N PRO A 21 -7.64 -3.62 -17.52
CA PRO A 21 -8.07 -2.46 -16.73
C PRO A 21 -7.05 -2.22 -15.62
N PRO A 22 -6.66 -0.96 -15.35
CA PRO A 22 -5.57 -0.64 -14.44
C PRO A 22 -5.76 -1.39 -13.13
N ALA A 23 -4.79 -2.22 -12.79
CA ALA A 23 -4.99 -3.34 -11.88
C ALA A 23 -5.28 -2.95 -10.42
N ASP A 24 -5.04 -1.67 -10.10
CA ASP A 24 -5.19 -1.08 -8.78
C ASP A 24 -6.44 -0.19 -8.63
N ALA A 25 -7.24 -0.02 -9.69
CA ALA A 25 -8.45 0.79 -9.64
C ALA A 25 -9.59 0.06 -8.89
N THR A 26 -10.31 0.80 -8.03
CA THR A 26 -11.52 0.31 -7.35
C THR A 26 -12.50 -0.28 -8.39
N PRO A 27 -13.03 -1.51 -8.20
CA PRO A 27 -13.87 -2.18 -9.20
C PRO A 27 -15.07 -1.34 -9.61
N ARG A 28 -15.53 -1.48 -10.86
CA ARG A 28 -16.79 -0.89 -11.33
C ARG A 28 -17.93 -1.62 -10.65
N LEU A 29 -18.62 -0.94 -9.73
CA LEU A 29 -19.86 -1.46 -9.15
C LEU A 29 -21.02 -1.22 -10.13
N PRO A 30 -21.98 -2.14 -10.23
CA PRO A 30 -23.23 -1.92 -10.94
C PRO A 30 -23.95 -0.66 -10.46
N GLU A 31 -24.66 0.02 -11.36
CA GLU A 31 -25.33 1.29 -11.01
C GLU A 31 -26.29 1.18 -9.84
N TRP A 32 -27.01 0.06 -9.71
CA TRP A 32 -27.95 -0.15 -8.61
C TRP A 32 -27.23 -0.18 -7.25
N GLN A 33 -26.00 -0.72 -7.18
CA GLN A 33 -25.20 -0.68 -5.97
C GLN A 33 -24.76 0.75 -5.64
N GLU A 34 -24.30 1.51 -6.64
CA GLU A 34 -23.95 2.93 -6.46
C GLU A 34 -25.15 3.76 -5.99
N ARG A 35 -26.36 3.48 -6.47
CA ARG A 35 -27.60 4.14 -6.01
C ARG A 35 -27.89 3.80 -4.54
N ILE A 36 -27.76 2.54 -4.13
CA ILE A 36 -27.91 2.13 -2.72
C ILE A 36 -26.88 2.83 -1.83
N ILE A 37 -25.61 2.87 -2.24
CA ILE A 37 -24.54 3.54 -1.49
C ILE A 37 -24.91 5.01 -1.24
N ARG A 38 -25.36 5.72 -2.27
CA ARG A 38 -25.77 7.14 -2.16
C ARG A 38 -27.01 7.33 -1.30
N PHE A 39 -27.99 6.44 -1.42
CA PHE A 39 -29.19 6.49 -0.58
C PHE A 39 -28.86 6.32 0.90
N VAL A 40 -28.07 5.29 1.25
CA VAL A 40 -27.64 5.04 2.63
C VAL A 40 -26.77 6.20 3.16
N ALA A 41 -25.89 6.76 2.33
CA ALA A 41 -25.09 7.93 2.70
C ALA A 41 -25.96 9.17 2.97
N ALA A 42 -26.95 9.44 2.11
CA ALA A 42 -27.88 10.56 2.32
C ALA A 42 -28.72 10.36 3.60
N LEU A 43 -29.20 9.14 3.85
CA LEU A 43 -29.90 8.80 5.09
C LEU A 43 -29.02 8.99 6.31
N ALA A 44 -27.75 8.56 6.24
CA ALA A 44 -26.77 8.75 7.31
C ALA A 44 -26.46 10.23 7.59
N LEU A 45 -26.40 11.07 6.56
CA LEU A 45 -26.25 12.51 6.74
C LEU A 45 -27.49 13.13 7.40
N ALA A 46 -28.69 12.78 6.95
CA ALA A 46 -29.94 13.26 7.55
C ALA A 46 -30.04 12.86 9.03
N PHE A 47 -29.73 11.59 9.36
CA PHE A 47 -29.72 11.13 10.73
C PHE A 47 -28.59 11.76 11.55
N GLY A 48 -27.44 12.05 10.95
CA GLY A 48 -26.35 12.79 11.59
C GLY A 48 -26.72 14.23 11.94
N CYS A 49 -27.42 14.94 11.04
CA CYS A 49 -27.97 16.26 11.33
C CYS A 49 -29.02 16.21 12.45
N TYR A 50 -29.90 15.21 12.44
CA TYR A 50 -30.85 14.97 13.53
C TYR A 50 -30.14 14.73 14.87
N TRP A 51 -29.14 13.83 14.89
CA TRP A 51 -28.35 13.51 16.07
C TRP A 51 -27.71 14.76 16.67
N VAL A 52 -26.97 15.52 15.87
CA VAL A 52 -26.30 16.75 16.33
C VAL A 52 -27.29 17.79 16.82
N THR A 53 -28.43 17.97 16.13
CA THR A 53 -29.48 18.90 16.56
C THR A 53 -30.03 18.51 17.92
N TRP A 54 -30.42 17.25 18.11
CA TRP A 54 -30.91 16.74 19.39
C TRP A 54 -29.85 16.83 20.51
N ARG A 55 -28.58 16.63 20.17
CA ARG A 55 -27.46 16.82 21.10
C ARG A 55 -27.34 18.27 21.59
N TRP A 56 -27.43 19.24 20.69
CA TRP A 56 -27.37 20.67 21.04
C TRP A 56 -28.62 21.20 21.75
N THR A 57 -29.82 20.75 21.37
CA THR A 57 -31.07 21.36 21.86
C THR A 57 -31.63 20.70 23.12
N SER A 58 -31.39 19.41 23.30
CA SER A 58 -32.20 18.61 24.23
C SER A 58 -31.41 17.84 25.28
N THR A 59 -30.10 17.64 25.10
CA THR A 59 -29.32 16.73 25.96
C THR A 59 -28.00 17.30 26.49
N LEU A 60 -27.76 18.60 26.34
CA LEU A 60 -26.61 19.25 26.98
C LEU A 60 -26.80 19.23 28.50
N ASN A 61 -25.77 18.76 29.22
CA ASN A 61 -25.74 18.94 30.67
C ASN A 61 -25.26 20.36 30.99
N LEU A 62 -26.22 21.27 31.21
CA LEU A 62 -25.93 22.67 31.52
C LEU A 62 -25.18 22.87 32.84
N SER A 63 -25.28 21.92 33.78
CA SER A 63 -24.49 21.94 35.01
C SER A 63 -23.02 21.54 34.81
N ALA A 64 -22.69 20.95 33.66
CA ALA A 64 -21.38 20.41 33.34
C ALA A 64 -20.91 20.83 31.93
N LEU A 65 -21.10 22.11 31.56
CA LEU A 65 -20.71 22.63 30.25
C LEU A 65 -19.23 22.38 29.89
N TRP A 66 -18.35 22.36 30.89
CA TRP A 66 -16.93 22.04 30.71
C TRP A 66 -16.70 20.63 30.13
N PHE A 67 -17.64 19.71 30.31
CA PHE A 67 -17.60 18.36 29.74
C PHE A 67 -18.55 18.21 28.53
N SER A 68 -19.76 18.76 28.63
CA SER A 68 -20.76 18.69 27.56
C SER A 68 -20.36 19.44 26.29
N LEU A 69 -19.78 20.64 26.42
CA LEU A 69 -19.42 21.46 25.25
C LEU A 69 -18.31 20.81 24.41
N PRO A 70 -17.16 20.37 24.97
CA PRO A 70 -16.16 19.67 24.18
C PRO A 70 -16.71 18.43 23.48
N LEU A 71 -17.55 17.64 24.15
CA LEU A 71 -18.13 16.43 23.58
C LEU A 71 -19.05 16.75 22.39
N VAL A 72 -20.01 17.68 22.55
CA VAL A 72 -20.93 18.01 21.45
C VAL A 72 -20.20 18.66 20.27
N LEU A 73 -19.14 19.43 20.52
CA LEU A 73 -18.29 19.99 19.47
C LEU A 73 -17.54 18.89 18.71
N ALA A 74 -17.00 17.89 19.41
CA ALA A 74 -16.37 16.72 18.79
C ALA A 74 -17.38 15.91 17.95
N GLU A 75 -18.58 15.68 18.45
CA GLU A 75 -19.66 15.00 17.70
C GLU A 75 -20.11 15.80 16.48
N THR A 76 -20.22 17.13 16.61
CA THR A 76 -20.53 18.04 15.50
C THR A 76 -19.45 17.96 14.42
N TRP A 77 -18.18 17.93 14.83
CA TRP A 77 -17.06 17.76 13.91
C TRP A 77 -17.11 16.42 13.16
N VAL A 78 -17.46 15.32 13.85
CA VAL A 78 -17.65 14.02 13.21
C VAL A 78 -18.77 14.08 12.15
N ALA A 79 -19.89 14.74 12.43
CA ALA A 79 -20.96 14.92 11.44
C ALA A 79 -20.51 15.75 10.22
N VAL A 80 -19.74 16.82 10.46
CA VAL A 80 -19.11 17.62 9.39
C VAL A 80 -18.15 16.77 8.56
N ARG A 81 -17.35 15.90 9.19
CA ARG A 81 -16.46 14.96 8.50
C ARG A 81 -17.24 13.92 7.67
N SER A 82 -18.37 13.44 8.17
CA SER A 82 -19.27 12.56 7.41
C SER A 82 -19.81 13.26 6.15
N PHE A 83 -20.19 14.55 6.25
CA PHE A 83 -20.56 15.36 5.09
C PHE A 83 -19.43 15.44 4.07
N PHE A 84 -18.23 15.83 4.51
CA PHE A 84 -17.08 15.97 3.60
C PHE A 84 -16.71 14.65 2.92
N THR A 85 -16.71 13.55 3.67
CA THR A 85 -16.44 12.21 3.13
C THR A 85 -17.50 11.83 2.10
N THR A 86 -18.78 12.07 2.40
CA THR A 86 -19.88 11.78 1.47
C THR A 86 -19.77 12.62 0.21
N PHE A 87 -19.52 13.92 0.33
CA PHE A 87 -19.39 14.83 -0.81
C PHE A 87 -18.21 14.44 -1.72
N THR A 88 -17.04 14.21 -1.12
CA THR A 88 -15.81 13.89 -1.87
C THR A 88 -15.85 12.50 -2.49
N THR A 89 -16.64 11.57 -1.94
CA THR A 89 -16.74 10.18 -2.45
C THR A 89 -18.09 9.86 -3.10
N TRP A 90 -18.94 10.87 -3.32
CA TRP A 90 -20.29 10.71 -3.89
C TRP A 90 -20.29 10.00 -5.24
N LYS A 91 -19.34 10.39 -6.10
CA LYS A 91 -19.13 9.83 -7.43
C LYS A 91 -17.64 9.82 -7.74
N LEU A 92 -17.10 8.64 -8.04
CA LEU A 92 -15.71 8.47 -8.44
C LEU A 92 -15.61 8.72 -9.95
N ARG A 93 -14.76 9.66 -10.36
CA ARG A 93 -14.46 9.86 -11.78
C ARG A 93 -13.61 8.68 -12.25
N ARG A 94 -14.08 8.03 -13.31
CA ARG A 94 -13.33 6.99 -14.03
C ARG A 94 -12.94 7.55 -15.37
N ARG A 95 -11.69 7.35 -15.74
CA ARG A 95 -11.13 7.77 -17.03
C ARG A 95 -10.75 6.52 -17.79
N GLU A 96 -10.79 6.64 -19.11
CA GLU A 96 -10.26 5.62 -20.00
C GLU A 96 -8.80 5.95 -20.31
N PRO A 97 -7.94 4.94 -20.51
CA PRO A 97 -6.55 5.17 -20.89
C PRO A 97 -6.50 5.89 -22.24
N ARG A 98 -5.54 6.80 -22.39
CA ARG A 98 -5.28 7.53 -23.64
C ARG A 98 -3.83 7.33 -24.04
N PRO A 99 -3.53 7.04 -25.31
CA PRO A 99 -2.15 6.93 -25.76
C PRO A 99 -1.45 8.28 -25.61
N ALA A 100 -0.17 8.26 -25.25
CA ALA A 100 0.67 9.46 -25.25
C ALA A 100 0.86 9.97 -26.69
N PRO A 101 0.62 11.27 -26.97
CA PRO A 101 0.99 11.87 -28.24
C PRO A 101 2.50 11.74 -28.46
N PRO A 102 2.99 11.45 -29.69
CA PRO A 102 4.42 11.41 -29.96
C PRO A 102 5.04 12.82 -29.96
N GLY A 103 6.34 12.92 -29.69
CA GLY A 103 7.11 14.15 -29.87
C GLY A 103 7.00 15.20 -28.76
N LEU A 104 6.33 14.91 -27.64
CA LEU A 104 6.32 15.80 -26.48
C LEU A 104 7.68 15.75 -25.78
N SER A 105 8.18 16.89 -25.32
CA SER A 105 9.42 16.96 -24.55
C SER A 105 9.12 16.77 -23.05
N VAL A 106 9.85 15.86 -22.40
CA VAL A 106 9.63 15.52 -21.00
C VAL A 106 10.93 15.54 -20.21
N ASP A 107 10.93 16.29 -19.11
CA ASP A 107 11.97 16.23 -18.09
C ASP A 107 11.49 15.34 -16.92
N VAL A 108 12.31 14.37 -16.51
CA VAL A 108 12.08 13.53 -15.34
C VAL A 108 12.95 14.03 -14.20
N PHE A 109 12.33 14.62 -13.18
CA PHE A 109 13.03 15.14 -12.01
C PHE A 109 12.97 14.15 -10.86
N ILE A 110 14.14 13.77 -10.35
CA ILE A 110 14.30 12.96 -9.14
C ILE A 110 14.90 13.85 -8.06
N THR A 111 14.10 14.25 -7.06
CA THR A 111 14.58 15.12 -5.98
C THR A 111 15.18 14.33 -4.83
N THR A 112 16.37 14.73 -4.36
CA THR A 112 17.06 14.12 -3.23
C THR A 112 17.68 15.17 -2.29
N TYR A 113 17.81 14.82 -1.01
CA TYR A 113 18.49 15.59 0.02
C TYR A 113 19.51 14.74 0.78
N ASP A 114 19.04 13.73 1.53
CA ASP A 114 19.88 12.86 2.37
C ASP A 114 19.64 11.36 2.11
N GLU A 115 18.90 11.01 1.05
CA GLU A 115 18.61 9.62 0.74
C GLU A 115 19.88 8.83 0.37
N PRO A 116 20.04 7.58 0.85
CA PRO A 116 21.14 6.71 0.47
C PRO A 116 21.31 6.53 -1.04
N LEU A 117 22.56 6.37 -1.51
CA LEU A 117 22.89 6.19 -2.92
C LEU A 117 22.15 5.02 -3.57
N GLU A 118 21.92 3.94 -2.83
CA GLU A 118 21.19 2.76 -3.28
C GLU A 118 19.74 3.08 -3.66
N ILE A 119 19.09 3.93 -2.87
CA ILE A 119 17.71 4.38 -3.13
C ILE A 119 17.69 5.28 -4.37
N ILE A 120 18.63 6.21 -4.47
CA ILE A 120 18.76 7.11 -5.63
C ILE A 120 19.04 6.31 -6.90
N ARG A 121 20.00 5.37 -6.87
CA ARG A 121 20.34 4.50 -8.01
C ARG A 121 19.11 3.72 -8.47
N ARG A 122 18.39 3.07 -7.55
CA ARG A 122 17.21 2.27 -7.89
C ARG A 122 16.19 3.08 -8.69
N THR A 123 15.91 4.29 -8.25
CA THR A 123 14.96 5.19 -8.94
C THR A 123 15.53 5.70 -10.27
N ALA A 124 16.80 6.09 -10.32
CA ALA A 124 17.45 6.60 -11.53
C ALA A 124 17.59 5.53 -12.63
N VAL A 125 17.98 4.30 -12.27
CA VAL A 125 18.06 3.15 -13.19
C VAL A 125 16.69 2.85 -13.80
N ALA A 126 15.63 2.85 -12.98
CA ALA A 126 14.28 2.65 -13.48
C ALA A 126 13.75 3.82 -14.31
N ALA A 127 14.09 5.07 -13.96
CA ALA A 127 13.73 6.24 -14.74
C ALA A 127 14.33 6.18 -16.16
N ARG A 128 15.59 5.73 -16.31
CA ARG A 128 16.20 5.49 -17.62
C ARG A 128 15.49 4.45 -18.47
N GLN A 129 14.75 3.52 -17.85
CA GLN A 129 13.96 2.51 -18.54
C GLN A 129 12.56 3.01 -18.93
N ILE A 130 12.21 4.27 -18.66
CA ILE A 130 10.97 4.85 -19.15
C ILE A 130 11.00 4.86 -20.68
N ARG A 131 9.99 4.24 -21.29
CA ARG A 131 9.91 3.96 -22.74
C ARG A 131 9.72 5.22 -23.58
N TYR A 132 8.94 6.16 -23.06
CA TYR A 132 8.70 7.42 -23.75
C TYR A 132 9.97 8.30 -23.74
N PRO A 133 10.36 8.95 -24.86
CA PRO A 133 11.54 9.79 -24.91
C PRO A 133 11.54 10.90 -23.85
N HIS A 134 12.61 11.00 -23.07
CA HIS A 134 12.71 11.94 -21.96
C HIS A 134 14.17 12.23 -21.60
N ARG A 135 14.40 13.26 -20.78
CA ARG A 135 15.68 13.52 -20.10
C ARG A 135 15.51 13.36 -18.60
N THR A 136 16.40 12.62 -17.94
CA THR A 136 16.35 12.41 -16.49
C THR A 136 17.35 13.32 -15.80
N TYR A 137 16.94 13.92 -14.68
CA TYR A 137 17.74 14.82 -13.86
C TYR A 137 17.70 14.39 -12.38
N LEU A 138 18.87 14.26 -11.75
CA LEU A 138 19.02 14.19 -10.30
C LEU A 138 19.12 15.60 -9.73
N LEU A 139 18.13 16.00 -8.93
CA LEU A 139 18.08 17.30 -8.27
C LEU A 139 18.54 17.16 -6.81
N ASP A 140 19.79 17.48 -6.54
CA ASP A 140 20.44 17.23 -5.23
C ASP A 140 20.57 18.50 -4.37
N ASP A 141 19.70 18.61 -3.37
CA ASP A 141 19.76 19.68 -2.36
C ASP A 141 20.75 19.35 -1.21
N GLY A 142 21.28 18.12 -1.18
CA GLY A 142 22.30 17.66 -0.22
C GLY A 142 23.73 18.04 -0.60
N LYS A 143 23.97 18.41 -1.88
CA LYS A 143 25.27 18.83 -2.42
C LYS A 143 26.36 17.76 -2.26
N ARG A 144 26.02 16.54 -2.61
CA ARG A 144 26.84 15.34 -2.39
C ARG A 144 27.57 14.93 -3.68
N GLU A 145 28.90 14.97 -3.66
CA GLU A 145 29.73 14.59 -4.82
C GLU A 145 29.50 13.12 -5.24
N GLU A 146 29.19 12.24 -4.30
CA GLU A 146 28.79 10.86 -4.55
C GLU A 146 27.50 10.74 -5.40
N VAL A 147 26.54 11.65 -5.25
CA VAL A 147 25.33 11.70 -6.10
C VAL A 147 25.68 12.20 -7.49
N ARG A 148 26.59 13.17 -7.61
CA ARG A 148 27.09 13.65 -8.90
C ARG A 148 27.86 12.56 -9.65
N ALA A 149 28.70 11.80 -8.95
CA ALA A 149 29.42 10.66 -9.52
C ALA A 149 28.44 9.58 -10.00
N LEU A 150 27.41 9.28 -9.22
CA LEU A 150 26.34 8.35 -9.61
C LEU A 150 25.58 8.83 -10.87
N ALA A 151 25.29 10.13 -10.96
CA ALA A 151 24.65 10.71 -12.15
C ALA A 151 25.51 10.49 -13.40
N GLY A 152 26.82 10.76 -13.30
CA GLY A 152 27.78 10.53 -14.38
C GLY A 152 27.87 9.05 -14.78
N GLU A 153 27.92 8.14 -13.81
CA GLU A 153 27.95 6.69 -14.05
C GLU A 153 26.69 6.21 -14.79
N LEU A 154 25.52 6.71 -14.38
CA LEU A 154 24.24 6.33 -14.98
C LEU A 154 23.92 7.08 -16.28
N GLY A 155 24.73 8.08 -16.69
CA GLY A 155 24.41 8.93 -17.83
C GLY A 155 23.15 9.77 -17.63
N VAL A 156 22.91 10.23 -16.40
CA VAL A 156 21.78 11.09 -16.00
C VAL A 156 22.32 12.49 -15.69
N ASP A 157 21.55 13.52 -16.01
CA ASP A 157 21.96 14.91 -15.75
C ASP A 157 21.91 15.21 -14.24
N TYR A 158 22.86 16.00 -13.73
CA TYR A 158 22.93 16.40 -12.32
C TYR A 158 22.69 17.91 -12.17
N ILE A 159 21.75 18.28 -11.31
CA ILE A 159 21.43 19.68 -10.99
C ILE A 159 21.60 19.87 -9.49
N ARG A 160 22.32 20.94 -9.13
CA ARG A 160 22.44 21.44 -7.77
C ARG A 160 22.26 22.95 -7.75
N ARG A 161 21.85 23.50 -6.61
CA ARG A 161 21.76 24.94 -6.35
C ARG A 161 22.65 25.37 -5.19
N ALA A 162 22.99 26.65 -5.14
CA ALA A 162 23.90 27.21 -4.13
C ALA A 162 23.29 27.20 -2.70
N GLY A 163 22.02 27.58 -2.56
CA GLY A 163 21.29 27.66 -1.29
C GLY A 163 20.19 26.60 -1.16
N ASN A 164 19.60 26.45 0.03
CA ASN A 164 18.58 25.43 0.33
C ASN A 164 17.22 26.06 0.69
N GLU A 165 16.96 27.27 0.19
CA GLU A 165 15.72 27.99 0.50
C GLU A 165 14.50 27.26 -0.05
N HIS A 166 13.41 27.25 0.71
CA HIS A 166 12.15 26.60 0.33
C HIS A 166 12.25 25.09 0.05
N ALA A 167 13.30 24.42 0.55
CA ALA A 167 13.50 22.97 0.46
C ALA A 167 13.19 22.44 -0.96
N LYS A 168 12.40 21.36 -1.06
CA LYS A 168 12.03 20.70 -2.32
C LYS A 168 11.41 21.65 -3.35
N ALA A 169 10.51 22.54 -2.96
CA ALA A 169 9.89 23.50 -3.88
C ALA A 169 10.94 24.42 -4.52
N GLY A 170 11.90 24.89 -3.73
CA GLY A 170 12.99 25.71 -4.24
C GLY A 170 13.96 24.94 -5.14
N ASN A 171 14.20 23.65 -4.86
CA ASN A 171 15.02 22.78 -5.72
C ASN A 171 14.35 22.60 -7.09
N LEU A 172 13.05 22.29 -7.10
CA LEU A 172 12.24 22.17 -8.32
C LEU A 172 12.23 23.48 -9.11
N ASN A 173 12.01 24.62 -8.46
CA ASN A 173 12.03 25.93 -9.13
C ASN A 173 13.40 26.27 -9.74
N HIS A 174 14.49 25.90 -9.07
CA HIS A 174 15.82 26.05 -9.68
C HIS A 174 15.97 25.16 -10.92
N ALA A 175 15.56 23.90 -10.85
CA ALA A 175 15.58 23.01 -12.01
C ALA A 175 14.74 23.56 -13.19
N LEU A 176 13.56 24.12 -12.93
CA LEU A 176 12.75 24.77 -13.97
C LEU A 176 13.50 25.88 -14.70
N SER A 177 14.36 26.64 -14.00
CA SER A 177 15.12 27.75 -14.59
C SER A 177 16.25 27.31 -15.54
N VAL A 178 16.69 26.05 -15.47
CA VAL A 178 17.82 25.52 -16.24
C VAL A 178 17.46 24.36 -17.17
N THR A 179 16.17 24.04 -17.29
CA THR A 179 15.63 22.95 -18.12
C THR A 179 14.48 23.47 -18.98
N GLN A 180 14.10 22.74 -20.03
CA GLN A 180 13.20 23.24 -21.09
C GLN A 180 12.07 22.27 -21.49
N GLY A 181 11.95 21.09 -20.87
CA GLY A 181 10.92 20.12 -21.22
C GLY A 181 9.51 20.64 -20.98
N GLU A 182 8.61 20.48 -21.97
CA GLU A 182 7.23 20.95 -21.91
C GLU A 182 6.45 20.33 -20.74
N PHE A 183 6.76 19.08 -20.41
CA PHE A 183 6.19 18.36 -19.29
C PHE A 183 7.27 17.93 -18.31
N ILE A 184 6.93 17.94 -17.03
CA ILE A 184 7.80 17.50 -15.94
C ILE A 184 7.17 16.31 -15.24
N LEU A 185 7.80 15.14 -15.30
CA LEU A 185 7.51 14.03 -14.39
C LEU A 185 8.33 14.24 -13.12
N GLN A 186 7.67 14.42 -11.99
CA GLN A 186 8.34 14.60 -10.71
C GLN A 186 8.25 13.32 -9.87
N LEU A 187 9.40 12.85 -9.40
CA LEU A 187 9.59 11.68 -8.57
C LEU A 187 10.40 12.05 -7.32
N ASP A 188 9.98 11.57 -6.16
CA ASP A 188 10.86 11.49 -5.00
C ASP A 188 11.97 10.46 -5.24
N ALA A 189 13.12 10.62 -4.59
CA ALA A 189 14.24 9.68 -4.69
C ALA A 189 13.89 8.23 -4.36
N ASP A 190 12.83 7.96 -3.59
CA ASP A 190 12.38 6.62 -3.25
C ASP A 190 11.24 6.08 -4.13
N HIS A 191 10.67 6.86 -5.06
CA HIS A 191 9.58 6.44 -5.94
C HIS A 191 10.08 5.94 -7.29
N VAL A 192 10.18 4.62 -7.42
CA VAL A 192 10.71 3.94 -8.59
C VAL A 192 9.64 3.83 -9.68
N PRO A 193 9.81 4.47 -10.86
CA PRO A 193 8.81 4.46 -11.92
C PRO A 193 8.77 3.13 -12.68
N LEU A 194 7.60 2.79 -13.20
CA LEU A 194 7.44 1.75 -14.21
C LEU A 194 7.79 2.30 -15.60
N PRO A 195 8.31 1.47 -16.52
CA PRO A 195 8.72 1.87 -17.86
C PRO A 195 7.65 2.63 -18.66
N HIS A 196 6.38 2.40 -18.35
CA HIS A 196 5.24 2.94 -19.10
C HIS A 196 4.54 4.11 -18.43
N ILE A 197 5.13 4.70 -17.39
CA ILE A 197 4.52 5.82 -16.65
C ILE A 197 4.12 6.98 -17.57
N LEU A 198 5.00 7.42 -18.47
CA LEU A 198 4.72 8.53 -19.39
C LEU A 198 3.69 8.16 -20.47
N ASP A 199 3.77 6.93 -21.00
CA ASP A 199 2.81 6.41 -21.98
C ASP A 199 1.36 6.48 -21.48
N ARG A 200 1.17 6.33 -20.15
CA ARG A 200 -0.14 6.31 -19.50
C ARG A 200 -0.62 7.68 -19.02
N LEU A 201 0.28 8.62 -18.79
CA LEU A 201 -0.07 9.92 -18.21
C LEU A 201 -0.17 11.03 -19.27
N LEU A 202 0.68 11.03 -20.30
CA LEU A 202 0.76 12.12 -21.26
C LEU A 202 -0.52 12.30 -22.11
N GLY A 203 -1.25 11.22 -22.39
CA GLY A 203 -2.49 11.26 -23.15
C GLY A 203 -3.62 12.07 -22.50
N PHE A 204 -3.49 12.50 -21.24
CA PHE A 204 -4.49 13.35 -20.59
C PHE A 204 -4.26 14.86 -20.80
N PHE A 205 -3.18 15.24 -21.48
CA PHE A 205 -2.85 16.63 -21.79
C PHE A 205 -3.42 17.14 -23.12
N ASP A 206 -4.28 16.36 -23.79
CA ASP A 206 -5.07 16.83 -24.95
C ASP A 206 -5.90 18.08 -24.62
N ASP A 207 -6.38 18.19 -23.37
CA ASP A 207 -6.96 19.44 -22.86
C ASP A 207 -5.81 20.38 -22.49
N ALA A 208 -5.67 21.48 -23.25
CA ALA A 208 -4.67 22.51 -23.00
C ALA A 208 -4.78 23.14 -21.60
N ARG A 209 -5.94 23.02 -20.92
CA ARG A 209 -6.14 23.47 -19.54
C ARG A 209 -5.77 22.44 -18.48
N THR A 210 -5.32 21.23 -18.84
CA THR A 210 -4.77 20.28 -17.87
C THR A 210 -3.40 20.77 -17.41
N ALA A 211 -3.30 21.15 -16.14
CA ALA A 211 -2.05 21.52 -15.51
C ALA A 211 -1.23 20.31 -15.09
N PHE A 212 -1.87 19.27 -14.54
CA PHE A 212 -1.18 18.06 -14.10
C PHE A 212 -2.05 16.82 -14.13
N VAL A 213 -1.38 15.67 -14.19
CA VAL A 213 -1.96 14.33 -14.11
C VAL A 213 -1.25 13.58 -12.98
N GLN A 214 -2.01 13.21 -11.94
CA GLN A 214 -1.51 12.50 -10.77
C GLN A 214 -1.82 11.01 -10.88
N SER A 215 -0.84 10.13 -10.65
CA SER A 215 -1.06 8.70 -10.40
C SER A 215 -1.03 8.36 -8.90
N PRO A 216 -1.39 7.16 -8.44
CA PRO A 216 -1.23 6.75 -7.05
C PRO A 216 0.24 6.77 -6.62
N GLN A 217 0.47 7.07 -5.34
CA GLN A 217 1.74 6.76 -4.68
C GLN A 217 1.55 5.45 -3.93
N ASP A 218 2.12 4.40 -4.49
CA ASP A 218 2.05 3.06 -3.92
C ASP A 218 3.42 2.62 -3.47
N PHE A 219 3.50 1.62 -2.58
CA PHE A 219 4.76 1.26 -1.94
C PHE A 219 5.15 -0.19 -2.18
N TYR A 220 6.45 -0.46 -2.21
CA TYR A 220 7.01 -1.81 -2.37
C TYR A 220 7.38 -2.50 -1.04
N ASN A 221 7.63 -1.74 0.03
CA ASN A 221 7.92 -2.27 1.38
C ASN A 221 6.62 -2.53 2.19
N VAL A 222 5.99 -3.67 1.91
CA VAL A 222 4.69 -4.03 2.51
C VAL A 222 4.77 -4.55 3.95
N ASP A 223 5.96 -4.61 4.54
CA ASP A 223 6.22 -4.93 5.95
C ASP A 223 6.33 -3.69 6.85
N SER A 224 6.02 -2.52 6.30
CA SER A 224 6.06 -1.22 7.00
C SER A 224 4.89 -1.00 7.97
N PHE A 225 4.99 0.04 8.79
CA PHE A 225 4.00 0.40 9.81
C PHE A 225 2.61 0.71 9.24
N THR A 226 2.54 1.16 7.99
CA THR A 226 1.30 1.54 7.29
C THR A 226 0.60 0.38 6.59
N HIS A 227 1.20 -0.82 6.57
CA HIS A 227 0.64 -1.98 5.87
C HIS A 227 -0.02 -3.00 6.82
N ASP A 228 -1.01 -3.71 6.28
CA ASP A 228 -1.65 -4.91 6.84
C ASP A 228 -1.69 -5.96 5.71
N VAL A 229 -0.85 -6.99 5.83
CA VAL A 229 -0.77 -8.09 4.85
C VAL A 229 -1.43 -9.34 5.42
N ASN A 230 -2.45 -9.84 4.72
CA ASN A 230 -3.09 -11.12 5.02
C ASN A 230 -2.89 -12.10 3.87
N GLU A 231 -1.88 -12.95 4.01
CA GLU A 231 -1.49 -13.96 3.02
C GLU A 231 -2.61 -14.97 2.73
N LYS A 232 -3.39 -15.36 3.74
CA LYS A 232 -4.51 -16.32 3.59
C LYS A 232 -5.66 -15.73 2.79
N ALA A 233 -5.98 -14.47 3.06
CA ALA A 233 -7.03 -13.73 2.36
C ALA A 233 -6.51 -13.07 1.06
N ARG A 234 -5.23 -13.30 0.68
CA ARG A 234 -4.57 -12.66 -0.46
C ARG A 234 -4.83 -11.15 -0.52
N ARG A 235 -4.72 -10.49 0.64
CA ARG A 235 -4.99 -9.06 0.78
C ARG A 235 -3.74 -8.30 1.24
N ILE A 236 -3.43 -7.23 0.52
CA ILE A 236 -2.47 -6.20 0.95
C ILE A 236 -3.26 -4.90 1.08
N TRP A 237 -3.33 -4.37 2.30
CA TRP A 237 -3.96 -3.09 2.58
C TRP A 237 -2.91 -2.12 3.12
N GLU A 238 -3.01 -0.87 2.71
CA GLU A 238 -2.14 0.24 3.11
C GLU A 238 -3.03 1.46 3.39
N GLU A 239 -2.65 2.33 4.33
CA GLU A 239 -3.48 3.45 4.79
C GLU A 239 -3.84 4.45 3.69
N GLN A 240 -2.88 4.89 2.88
CA GLN A 240 -3.06 5.84 1.79
C GLN A 240 -3.82 5.27 0.60
N ARG A 241 -3.96 3.94 0.49
CA ARG A 241 -4.80 3.31 -0.53
C ARG A 241 -6.21 3.87 -0.55
N LEU A 242 -6.81 4.18 0.61
CA LEU A 242 -8.13 4.81 0.65
C LEU A 242 -8.14 6.19 -0.03
N PHE A 243 -7.07 6.95 0.15
CA PHE A 243 -6.92 8.25 -0.46
C PHE A 243 -6.79 8.14 -1.99
N PHE A 244 -5.89 7.29 -2.50
CA PHE A 244 -5.66 7.17 -3.94
C PHE A 244 -6.73 6.36 -4.69
N SER A 245 -7.35 5.36 -4.07
CA SER A 245 -8.35 4.51 -4.74
C SER A 245 -9.78 5.07 -4.68
N ILE A 246 -10.10 5.91 -3.68
CA ILE A 246 -11.48 6.41 -3.47
C ILE A 246 -11.53 7.95 -3.45
N ILE A 247 -10.72 8.60 -2.61
CA ILE A 247 -10.84 10.05 -2.38
C ILE A 247 -10.33 10.86 -3.58
N GLN A 248 -9.16 10.53 -4.14
CA GLN A 248 -8.60 11.21 -5.32
C GLN A 248 -9.50 11.10 -6.56
N PRO A 249 -10.00 9.90 -6.95
CA PRO A 249 -10.99 9.80 -8.03
C PRO A 249 -12.29 10.56 -7.74
N GLY A 250 -12.70 10.60 -6.48
CA GLY A 250 -13.85 11.37 -6.04
C GLY A 250 -13.63 12.89 -6.14
N LYS A 251 -12.42 13.38 -5.83
CA LYS A 251 -12.01 14.77 -6.02
C LYS A 251 -11.79 15.12 -7.50
N ASP A 252 -11.33 14.17 -8.32
CA ASP A 252 -11.21 14.34 -9.78
C ASP A 252 -12.59 14.58 -10.42
N HIS A 253 -13.68 14.04 -9.86
CA HIS A 253 -15.04 14.38 -10.30
C HIS A 253 -15.35 15.88 -10.21
N TRP A 254 -14.78 16.54 -9.21
CA TRP A 254 -14.98 17.95 -8.90
C TRP A 254 -13.86 18.86 -9.44
N ASN A 255 -12.95 18.35 -10.29
CA ASN A 255 -11.73 19.05 -10.70
C ASN A 255 -10.92 19.57 -9.50
N ALA A 256 -10.79 18.73 -8.46
CA ALA A 256 -10.13 19.06 -7.21
C ALA A 256 -9.11 17.99 -6.77
N ALA A 257 -8.76 17.06 -7.68
CA ALA A 257 -7.65 16.14 -7.47
C ALA A 257 -6.37 16.96 -7.42
N PHE A 258 -5.62 16.87 -6.33
CA PHE A 258 -4.40 17.66 -6.16
C PHE A 258 -3.17 16.79 -6.35
N PHE A 259 -2.09 17.46 -6.78
CA PHE A 259 -0.77 16.89 -6.89
C PHE A 259 -0.22 16.55 -5.50
N CYS A 260 0.35 15.36 -5.36
CA CYS A 260 0.82 14.80 -4.09
C CYS A 260 2.35 14.83 -3.97
N GLY A 261 3.02 15.61 -4.82
CA GLY A 261 4.46 15.82 -4.71
C GLY A 261 5.32 14.66 -5.20
N SER A 262 4.76 13.63 -5.84
CA SER A 262 5.50 12.60 -6.57
C SER A 262 4.53 11.83 -7.47
N CYS A 263 5.04 11.07 -8.44
CA CYS A 263 4.26 10.21 -9.34
C CYS A 263 3.22 10.98 -10.16
N GLY A 264 3.58 12.17 -10.64
CA GLY A 264 2.68 12.96 -11.47
C GLY A 264 3.45 13.77 -12.51
N VAL A 265 2.78 13.98 -13.64
CA VAL A 265 3.28 14.80 -14.73
C VAL A 265 2.62 16.17 -14.65
N ILE A 266 3.40 17.23 -14.79
CA ILE A 266 2.95 18.63 -14.72
C ILE A 266 3.34 19.33 -16.03
N ARG A 267 2.42 20.12 -16.58
CA ARG A 267 2.68 20.99 -17.73
C ARG A 267 3.49 22.20 -17.25
N ARG A 268 4.65 22.43 -17.86
CA ARG A 268 5.53 23.57 -17.54
C ARG A 268 4.82 24.91 -17.63
N ALA A 269 4.09 25.15 -18.72
CA ALA A 269 3.34 26.40 -18.92
C ALA A 269 2.34 26.71 -17.78
N ALA A 270 1.81 25.68 -17.11
CA ALA A 270 0.94 25.87 -15.96
C ALA A 270 1.71 26.36 -14.72
N LEU A 271 2.91 25.83 -14.48
CA LEU A 271 3.82 26.29 -13.43
C LEU A 271 4.32 27.71 -13.74
N ASP A 272 4.74 27.99 -14.96
CA ASP A 272 5.22 29.32 -15.36
C ASP A 272 4.15 30.40 -15.17
N HIS A 273 2.89 30.09 -15.50
CA HIS A 273 1.75 30.99 -15.28
C HIS A 273 1.59 31.39 -13.79
N ILE A 274 2.03 30.54 -12.85
CA ILE A 274 1.91 30.82 -11.41
C ILE A 274 3.24 31.24 -10.76
N GLY A 275 4.33 31.32 -11.53
CA GLY A 275 5.67 31.65 -11.03
C GLY A 275 6.46 30.46 -10.47
N GLY A 276 6.12 29.23 -10.89
CA GLY A 276 6.76 27.98 -10.44
C GLY A 276 5.97 27.25 -9.35
N PHE A 277 6.61 26.26 -8.72
CA PHE A 277 6.08 25.59 -7.53
C PHE A 277 5.95 26.60 -6.37
N SER A 278 4.82 26.54 -5.68
CA SER A 278 4.51 27.44 -4.58
C SER A 278 5.37 27.17 -3.35
N THR A 279 5.76 28.21 -2.62
CA THR A 279 6.76 28.11 -1.54
C THR A 279 6.29 28.64 -0.18
N LEU A 280 4.99 28.90 -0.02
CA LEU A 280 4.45 29.58 1.17
C LEU A 280 4.28 28.64 2.37
N THR A 281 4.10 27.35 2.15
CA THR A 281 3.82 26.34 3.18
C THR A 281 4.77 25.13 3.10
N LEU A 282 4.71 24.26 4.10
CA LEU A 282 5.48 23.00 4.14
C LEU A 282 4.98 21.92 3.15
N THR A 283 3.80 22.11 2.55
CA THR A 283 3.16 21.18 1.63
C THR A 283 2.98 21.88 0.29
N GLU A 284 4.09 22.05 -0.41
CA GLU A 284 4.18 22.80 -1.67
C GLU A 284 3.28 22.21 -2.76
N ASP A 285 3.05 20.91 -2.71
CA ASP A 285 2.31 20.11 -3.69
C ASP A 285 0.81 20.44 -3.71
N MET A 286 0.15 20.33 -2.56
CA MET A 286 -1.26 20.66 -2.39
C MET A 286 -1.48 22.17 -2.53
N GLU A 287 -0.53 22.99 -2.06
CA GLU A 287 -0.54 24.44 -2.22
C GLU A 287 -0.50 24.85 -3.71
N THR A 288 0.47 24.32 -4.46
CA THR A 288 0.61 24.55 -5.91
C THR A 288 -0.66 24.17 -6.64
N SER A 289 -1.26 23.04 -6.29
CA SER A 289 -2.53 22.58 -6.88
C SER A 289 -3.67 23.56 -6.65
N LEU A 290 -3.82 24.08 -5.42
CA LEU A 290 -4.86 25.03 -5.06
C LEU A 290 -4.70 26.33 -5.85
N VAL A 291 -3.46 26.81 -5.96
CA VAL A 291 -3.10 28.02 -6.71
C VAL A 291 -3.41 27.85 -8.21
N LEU A 292 -3.09 26.68 -8.79
CA LEU A 292 -3.42 26.35 -10.18
C LEU A 292 -4.93 26.32 -10.42
N HIS A 293 -5.67 25.63 -9.58
CA HIS A 293 -7.14 25.57 -9.68
C HIS A 293 -7.79 26.94 -9.52
N GLY A 294 -7.27 27.80 -8.63
CA GLY A 294 -7.74 29.18 -8.47
C GLY A 294 -7.47 30.07 -9.69
N ARG A 295 -6.52 29.68 -10.55
CA ARG A 295 -6.29 30.31 -11.86
C ARG A 295 -7.00 29.61 -13.03
N GLY A 296 -7.93 28.71 -12.74
CA GLY A 296 -8.78 28.07 -13.75
C GLY A 296 -8.15 26.87 -14.45
N TRP A 297 -6.96 26.42 -14.02
CA TRP A 297 -6.38 25.17 -14.51
C TRP A 297 -7.17 23.95 -14.03
N ARG A 298 -7.00 22.84 -14.74
CA ARG A 298 -7.63 21.56 -14.46
C ARG A 298 -6.60 20.52 -14.03
N SER A 299 -7.07 19.55 -13.26
CA SER A 299 -6.28 18.40 -12.82
C SER A 299 -6.91 17.11 -13.32
N VAL A 300 -6.08 16.09 -13.47
CA VAL A 300 -6.51 14.73 -13.77
C VAL A 300 -5.94 13.76 -12.73
N PHE A 301 -6.75 12.81 -12.29
CA PHE A 301 -6.27 11.64 -11.57
C PHE A 301 -6.36 10.38 -12.44
N TRP A 302 -5.26 9.63 -12.53
CA TRP A 302 -5.20 8.33 -13.19
C TRP A 302 -4.97 7.23 -12.15
N GLY A 303 -5.89 6.27 -12.03
CA GLY A 303 -5.92 5.31 -10.92
C GLY A 303 -4.99 4.11 -11.05
N GLU A 304 -4.04 4.11 -11.98
CA GLU A 304 -3.05 3.03 -12.14
C GLU A 304 -1.77 3.32 -11.39
N SER A 305 -1.27 2.35 -10.63
CA SER A 305 -0.01 2.49 -9.91
C SER A 305 1.16 2.35 -10.88
N LEU A 306 1.80 3.48 -11.17
CA LEU A 306 2.86 3.60 -12.17
C LEU A 306 4.25 3.84 -11.57
N ALA A 307 4.34 3.91 -10.25
CA ALA A 307 5.58 3.99 -9.51
C ALA A 307 5.39 3.40 -8.11
N TYR A 308 6.47 2.84 -7.54
CA TYR A 308 6.46 2.25 -6.21
C TYR A 308 7.53 2.90 -5.32
N GLY A 309 7.09 3.44 -4.18
CA GLY A 309 7.87 4.15 -3.17
C GLY A 309 8.23 3.34 -1.93
N LEU A 310 8.86 4.01 -0.96
CA LEU A 310 9.06 3.53 0.41
C LEU A 310 8.04 4.14 1.39
N ALA A 311 7.19 3.29 1.95
CA ALA A 311 6.34 3.65 3.07
C ALA A 311 7.16 3.80 4.37
N PRO A 312 6.67 4.57 5.36
CA PRO A 312 7.32 4.70 6.66
C PRO A 312 7.48 3.35 7.37
N ALA A 313 8.73 2.90 7.52
CA ALA A 313 9.04 1.58 8.05
C ALA A 313 8.76 1.42 9.55
N SER A 314 8.70 2.51 10.32
CA SER A 314 8.46 2.52 11.76
C SER A 314 7.40 3.55 12.15
N ALA A 315 6.87 3.42 13.37
CA ALA A 315 5.96 4.41 13.95
C ALA A 315 6.61 5.82 14.00
N ALA A 316 7.88 5.92 14.37
CA ALA A 316 8.58 7.20 14.45
C ALA A 316 8.61 7.93 13.09
N ALA A 317 8.98 7.22 12.02
CA ALA A 317 8.97 7.75 10.66
C ALA A 317 7.55 8.16 10.22
N TYR A 318 6.55 7.34 10.56
CA TYR A 318 5.14 7.63 10.29
C TYR A 318 4.69 8.95 10.93
N HIS A 319 5.01 9.15 12.20
CA HIS A 319 4.59 10.34 12.95
C HIS A 319 5.27 11.63 12.46
N VAL A 320 6.57 11.58 12.12
CA VAL A 320 7.28 12.73 11.53
C VAL A 320 6.62 13.15 10.22
N GLN A 321 6.30 12.18 9.34
CA GLN A 321 5.65 12.46 8.07
C GLN A 321 4.25 13.06 8.25
N ARG A 322 3.42 12.46 9.12
CA ARG A 322 2.05 12.94 9.38
C ARG A 322 2.02 14.32 10.04
N LEU A 323 2.97 14.61 10.92
CA LEU A 323 3.10 15.93 11.54
C LEU A 323 3.40 17.00 10.49
N ARG A 324 4.35 16.74 9.59
CA ARG A 324 4.72 17.67 8.50
C ARG A 324 3.51 17.99 7.62
N TRP A 325 2.78 16.97 7.17
CA TRP A 325 1.60 17.16 6.34
C TRP A 325 0.50 17.95 7.05
N GLY A 326 0.29 17.67 8.34
CA GLY A 326 -0.70 18.41 9.13
C GLY A 326 -0.32 19.87 9.36
N GLN A 327 0.94 20.14 9.67
CA GLN A 327 1.41 21.52 9.83
C GLN A 327 1.32 22.31 8.52
N GLY A 328 1.68 21.70 7.39
CA GLY A 328 1.50 22.32 6.07
C GLY A 328 0.04 22.60 5.72
N ALA A 329 -0.85 21.63 5.96
CA ALA A 329 -2.29 21.81 5.78
C ALA A 329 -2.86 22.96 6.64
N MET A 330 -2.43 23.08 7.89
CA MET A 330 -2.83 24.19 8.77
C MET A 330 -2.29 25.54 8.29
N GLN A 331 -1.09 25.57 7.71
CA GLN A 331 -0.57 26.77 7.07
C GLN A 331 -1.38 27.16 5.82
N ILE A 332 -1.82 26.19 5.01
CA ILE A 332 -2.71 26.45 3.86
C ILE A 332 -4.05 27.01 4.35
N LEU A 333 -4.64 26.42 5.39
CA LEU A 333 -5.90 26.88 5.97
C LEU A 333 -5.80 28.35 6.44
N ARG A 334 -4.68 28.74 7.07
CA ARG A 334 -4.46 30.13 7.51
C ARG A 334 -4.11 31.09 6.38
N LYS A 335 -3.11 30.74 5.56
CA LYS A 335 -2.47 31.67 4.61
C LYS A 335 -3.25 31.81 3.31
N LEU A 336 -3.83 30.72 2.80
CA LEU A 336 -4.58 30.72 1.54
C LEU A 336 -6.09 30.66 1.79
N ASN A 337 -6.52 29.95 2.84
CA ASN A 337 -7.92 29.73 3.21
C ASN A 337 -8.79 29.29 2.02
N PRO A 338 -8.96 27.97 1.80
CA PRO A 338 -9.73 27.45 0.65
C PRO A 338 -11.14 28.03 0.50
N LEU A 339 -11.82 28.39 1.60
CA LEU A 339 -13.15 28.96 1.55
C LEU A 339 -13.21 30.36 0.92
N ARG A 340 -12.12 31.12 1.01
CA ARG A 340 -12.04 32.51 0.53
C ARG A 340 -11.09 32.73 -0.64
N TYR A 341 -10.27 31.73 -0.98
CA TYR A 341 -9.30 31.85 -2.07
C TYR A 341 -9.99 32.14 -3.42
N PRO A 342 -9.62 33.17 -4.18
CA PRO A 342 -10.33 33.55 -5.40
C PRO A 342 -10.25 32.48 -6.51
N GLY A 343 -11.23 32.47 -7.41
CA GLY A 343 -11.27 31.60 -8.59
C GLY A 343 -11.64 30.13 -8.37
N LEU A 344 -11.63 29.63 -7.13
CA LEU A 344 -12.12 28.26 -6.83
C LEU A 344 -13.64 28.17 -6.91
N THR A 345 -14.13 27.09 -7.54
CA THR A 345 -15.55 26.69 -7.50
C THR A 345 -15.95 26.21 -6.11
N LEU A 346 -17.24 26.27 -5.78
CA LEU A 346 -17.74 25.80 -4.47
C LEU A 346 -17.32 24.34 -4.18
N ALA A 347 -17.39 23.47 -5.17
CA ALA A 347 -16.97 22.07 -5.02
C ALA A 347 -15.48 21.94 -4.70
N GLN A 348 -14.61 22.68 -5.40
CA GLN A 348 -13.18 22.73 -5.10
C GLN A 348 -12.91 23.27 -3.69
N ARG A 349 -13.64 24.32 -3.25
CA ARG A 349 -13.52 24.86 -1.88
C ARG A 349 -13.82 23.79 -0.83
N ILE A 350 -14.90 23.02 -1.03
CA ILE A 350 -15.28 21.91 -0.14
C ILE A 350 -14.19 20.82 -0.14
N CYS A 351 -13.69 20.41 -1.31
CA CYS A 351 -12.64 19.39 -1.43
C CYS A 351 -11.31 19.79 -0.78
N TYR A 352 -10.87 21.04 -0.95
CA TYR A 352 -9.67 21.55 -0.30
C TYR A 352 -9.87 21.73 1.20
N LEU A 353 -11.01 22.29 1.63
CA LEU A 353 -11.36 22.41 3.03
C LEU A 353 -11.39 21.03 3.71
N ASP A 354 -11.97 20.03 3.07
CA ASP A 354 -11.95 18.64 3.54
C ASP A 354 -10.52 18.17 3.84
N SER A 355 -9.62 18.34 2.86
CA SER A 355 -8.22 17.92 2.95
C SER A 355 -7.49 18.62 4.10
N VAL A 356 -7.57 19.95 4.16
CA VAL A 356 -6.80 20.71 5.16
C VAL A 356 -7.37 20.58 6.56
N SER A 357 -8.68 20.40 6.69
CA SER A 357 -9.33 20.33 8.00
C SER A 357 -9.29 18.95 8.64
N SER A 358 -8.95 17.89 7.90
CA SER A 358 -8.84 16.50 8.41
C SER A 358 -7.94 16.36 9.65
N TYR A 359 -6.97 17.26 9.85
CA TYR A 359 -6.09 17.25 11.03
C TYR A 359 -6.79 17.69 12.32
N LEU A 360 -7.97 18.32 12.24
CA LEU A 360 -8.81 18.61 13.40
C LEU A 360 -9.45 17.33 13.99
N ASP A 361 -9.47 16.22 13.24
CA ASP A 361 -9.95 14.92 13.72
C ASP A 361 -9.18 14.46 14.96
N GLY A 362 -7.92 14.88 15.12
CA GLY A 362 -7.12 14.58 16.32
C GLY A 362 -7.75 15.11 17.60
N PHE A 363 -8.32 16.31 17.58
CA PHE A 363 -8.96 16.93 18.74
C PHE A 363 -10.30 16.25 19.07
N ALA A 364 -11.12 15.99 18.04
CA ALA A 364 -12.37 15.26 18.24
C ALA A 364 -12.12 13.86 18.81
N LYS A 365 -11.12 13.14 18.29
CA LYS A 365 -10.72 11.83 18.81
C LYS A 365 -10.18 11.90 20.24
N LEU A 366 -9.37 12.90 20.57
CA LEU A 366 -8.89 13.12 21.94
C LEU A 366 -10.06 13.27 22.93
N VAL A 367 -11.05 14.11 22.61
CA VAL A 367 -12.24 14.29 23.45
C VAL A 367 -13.01 12.98 23.60
N LEU A 368 -13.24 12.24 22.51
CA LEU A 368 -13.96 10.97 22.56
C LEU A 368 -13.21 9.91 23.38
N TYR A 369 -11.88 9.85 23.30
CA TYR A 369 -11.06 8.93 24.08
C TYR A 369 -11.04 9.27 25.57
N LEU A 370 -11.00 10.56 25.91
CA LEU A 370 -11.00 11.05 27.30
C LEU A 370 -12.39 11.03 27.93
N SER A 371 -13.48 11.04 27.15
CA SER A 371 -14.85 11.11 27.68
C SER A 371 -15.18 10.04 28.74
N PRO A 372 -14.98 8.73 28.49
CA PRO A 372 -15.25 7.73 29.53
C PRO A 372 -14.30 7.86 30.74
N ILE A 373 -13.05 8.30 30.53
CA ILE A 373 -12.07 8.52 31.62
C ILE A 373 -12.56 9.65 32.54
N VAL A 374 -12.99 10.77 31.96
CA VAL A 374 -13.54 11.91 32.71
C VAL A 374 -14.79 11.50 33.47
N PHE A 375 -15.70 10.73 32.86
CA PHE A 375 -16.88 10.18 33.55
C PHE A 375 -16.49 9.33 34.77
N PHE A 376 -15.57 8.38 34.62
CA PHE A 376 -15.18 7.51 35.73
C PHE A 376 -14.43 8.23 36.86
N PHE A 377 -13.73 9.33 36.59
CA PHE A 377 -13.12 10.13 37.67
C PHE A 377 -14.09 11.09 38.34
N SER A 378 -15.02 11.69 37.58
CA SER A 378 -15.87 12.78 38.04
C SER A 378 -17.28 12.35 38.43
N GLY A 379 -17.74 11.19 37.99
CA GLY A 379 -19.14 10.75 38.11
C GLY A 379 -20.17 11.63 37.39
N VAL A 380 -19.71 12.57 36.57
CA VAL A 380 -20.53 13.52 35.82
C VAL A 380 -20.79 13.00 34.41
N LEU A 381 -22.05 13.01 33.96
CA LEU A 381 -22.44 12.70 32.60
C LEU A 381 -22.47 13.96 31.73
N PRO A 382 -21.88 13.93 30.52
CA PRO A 382 -21.93 15.06 29.60
C PRO A 382 -23.25 15.16 28.82
N ILE A 383 -24.13 14.18 29.01
CA ILE A 383 -25.42 14.03 28.31
C ILE A 383 -26.51 13.95 29.37
N HIS A 384 -27.45 14.90 29.34
CA HIS A 384 -28.58 14.96 30.25
C HIS A 384 -29.83 14.37 29.59
N THR A 385 -29.99 13.05 29.69
CA THR A 385 -31.12 12.29 29.12
C THR A 385 -31.24 10.94 29.83
N THR A 386 -32.35 10.23 29.65
CA THR A 386 -32.47 8.84 30.14
C THR A 386 -31.68 7.86 29.27
N ASP A 387 -31.20 6.76 29.87
CA ASP A 387 -30.42 5.71 29.19
C ASP A 387 -31.18 5.13 27.97
N HIS A 388 -32.48 4.85 28.14
CA HIS A 388 -33.32 4.33 27.07
C HIS A 388 -33.44 5.31 25.90
N GLU A 389 -33.71 6.58 26.20
CA GLU A 389 -33.86 7.62 25.17
C GLU A 389 -32.58 7.80 24.35
N PHE A 390 -31.43 7.74 25.03
CA PHE A 390 -30.12 7.79 24.40
C PHE A 390 -29.88 6.59 23.48
N LEU A 391 -30.03 5.36 23.97
CA LEU A 391 -29.68 4.16 23.20
C LEU A 391 -30.55 3.97 21.96
N VAL A 392 -31.85 4.25 22.04
CA VAL A 392 -32.78 4.15 20.90
C VAL A 392 -32.38 5.10 19.76
N ARG A 393 -31.71 6.21 20.05
CA ARG A 393 -31.18 7.13 19.01
C ARG A 393 -29.74 6.82 18.63
N PHE A 394 -28.90 6.49 19.61
CA PHE A 394 -27.47 6.27 19.42
C PHE A 394 -27.17 5.02 18.62
N ILE A 395 -27.86 3.89 18.89
CA ILE A 395 -27.58 2.62 18.20
C ILE A 395 -27.92 2.73 16.70
N PRO A 396 -29.10 3.22 16.28
CA PRO A 396 -29.38 3.43 14.87
C PRO A 396 -28.45 4.46 14.22
N PHE A 397 -28.13 5.57 14.91
CA PHE A 397 -27.14 6.55 14.44
C PHE A 397 -25.82 5.87 14.12
N LEU A 398 -25.24 5.18 15.10
CA LEU A 398 -23.93 4.55 14.97
C LEU A 398 -23.94 3.47 13.89
N ALA A 399 -24.94 2.60 13.87
CA ALA A 399 -25.07 1.55 12.86
C ALA A 399 -25.12 2.16 11.45
N LEU A 400 -25.96 3.17 11.25
CA LEU A 400 -26.13 3.82 9.96
C LEU A 400 -24.85 4.55 9.51
N GLN A 401 -24.14 5.23 10.41
CA GLN A 401 -22.85 5.88 10.10
C GLN A 401 -21.78 4.85 9.72
N LEU A 402 -21.66 3.74 10.45
CA LEU A 402 -20.69 2.68 10.16
C LEU A 402 -20.99 1.98 8.83
N THR A 403 -22.27 1.73 8.54
CA THR A 403 -22.72 1.17 7.26
C THR A 403 -22.41 2.14 6.12
N ALA A 404 -22.80 3.42 6.24
CA ALA A 404 -22.54 4.43 5.23
C ALA A 404 -21.04 4.58 4.95
N HIS A 405 -20.20 4.61 5.99
CA HIS A 405 -18.74 4.65 5.83
C HIS A 405 -18.23 3.46 5.01
N THR A 406 -18.62 2.23 5.39
CA THR A 406 -18.17 1.01 4.70
C THR A 406 -18.60 0.99 3.22
N LEU A 407 -19.83 1.44 2.95
CA LEU A 407 -20.40 1.53 1.61
C LEU A 407 -19.74 2.64 0.76
N LEU A 408 -19.53 3.83 1.31
CA LEU A 408 -18.87 4.96 0.64
C LEU A 408 -17.43 4.65 0.27
N PHE A 409 -16.73 3.81 1.02
CA PHE A 409 -15.40 3.35 0.62
C PHE A 409 -15.42 2.09 -0.26
N ARG A 410 -16.60 1.67 -0.76
CA ARG A 410 -16.79 0.50 -1.63
C ARG A 410 -16.08 -0.74 -1.06
N GLY A 411 -16.20 -0.96 0.26
CA GLY A 411 -15.57 -2.09 0.95
C GLY A 411 -14.05 -2.02 1.08
N SER A 412 -13.41 -0.92 0.67
CA SER A 412 -11.96 -0.74 0.79
C SER A 412 -11.53 -0.25 2.18
N ALA A 413 -12.46 0.34 2.95
CA ALA A 413 -12.24 0.77 4.32
C ALA A 413 -12.64 -0.32 5.31
N PHE A 414 -11.66 -0.83 6.05
CA PHE A 414 -11.88 -1.76 7.14
C PHE A 414 -11.95 -0.96 8.45
N LEU A 415 -13.10 -0.97 9.13
CA LEU A 415 -13.33 -0.20 10.37
C LEU A 415 -12.22 -0.40 11.41
N ARG A 416 -11.79 -1.65 11.62
CA ARG A 416 -10.68 -1.99 12.53
C ARG A 416 -9.36 -1.30 12.14
N LEU A 417 -9.05 -1.25 10.84
CA LEU A 417 -7.84 -0.59 10.37
C LEU A 417 -7.97 0.93 10.44
N ALA A 418 -9.14 1.48 10.09
CA ALA A 418 -9.40 2.91 10.25
C ALA A 418 -9.18 3.37 11.71
N GLU A 419 -9.73 2.64 12.68
CA GLU A 419 -9.55 3.01 14.09
C GLU A 419 -8.12 2.78 14.60
N ARG A 420 -7.42 1.73 14.12
CA ARG A 420 -5.98 1.56 14.39
C ARG A 420 -5.20 2.82 14.02
N TYR A 421 -5.38 3.36 12.81
CA TYR A 421 -4.63 4.54 12.40
C TYR A 421 -5.12 5.84 13.05
N ASN A 422 -6.42 5.96 13.37
CA ASN A 422 -6.92 7.08 14.19
C ASN A 422 -6.25 7.09 15.57
N MET A 423 -6.22 5.94 16.25
CA MET A 423 -5.56 5.77 17.55
C MET A 423 -4.04 5.96 17.46
N SER A 424 -3.41 5.61 16.34
CA SER A 424 -2.01 5.99 16.11
C SER A 424 -1.86 7.50 16.04
N LYS A 425 -2.58 8.18 15.13
CA LYS A 425 -2.27 9.56 14.75
C LYS A 425 -2.98 10.68 15.52
N PHE A 426 -3.96 10.39 16.38
CA PHE A 426 -4.80 11.42 17.01
C PHE A 426 -3.96 12.52 17.69
N PHE A 427 -2.96 12.15 18.49
CA PHE A 427 -2.14 13.12 19.21
C PHE A 427 -1.23 13.90 18.26
N THR A 428 -0.67 13.24 17.25
CA THR A 428 0.10 13.93 16.19
C THR A 428 -0.72 14.96 15.46
N TYR A 429 -2.00 14.66 15.20
CA TYR A 429 -2.93 15.59 14.57
C TYR A 429 -3.26 16.78 15.50
N VAL A 430 -3.41 16.55 16.81
CA VAL A 430 -3.51 17.63 17.80
C VAL A 430 -2.27 18.54 17.74
N VAL A 431 -1.07 17.96 17.74
CA VAL A 431 0.19 18.74 17.66
C VAL A 431 0.31 19.46 16.32
N ALA A 432 -0.20 18.90 15.22
CA ALA A 432 -0.14 19.51 13.90
C ALA A 432 -0.86 20.87 13.80
N ILE A 433 -1.86 21.12 14.66
CA ILE A 433 -2.56 22.41 14.78
C ILE A 433 -1.58 23.56 15.07
N SER A 434 -0.42 23.28 15.70
CA SER A 434 0.65 24.27 15.87
C SER A 434 1.08 24.95 14.56
N GLY A 435 0.95 24.28 13.42
CA GLY A 435 1.22 24.86 12.09
C GLY A 435 0.31 26.04 11.74
N TYR A 436 -0.91 26.08 12.30
CA TYR A 436 -1.81 27.21 12.14
C TYR A 436 -1.23 28.45 12.82
N PHE A 437 -0.73 28.33 14.05
CA PHE A 437 -0.24 29.47 14.83
C PHE A 437 1.23 29.84 14.56
N ALA A 438 1.96 28.99 13.83
CA ALA A 438 3.37 29.22 13.52
C ALA A 438 3.60 30.52 12.73
N LYS A 439 4.25 31.51 13.36
CA LYS A 439 4.62 32.79 12.73
C LYS A 439 5.90 32.70 11.88
N GLY A 440 6.79 31.74 12.16
CA GLY A 440 8.06 31.52 11.46
C GLY A 440 8.19 30.15 10.78
N ARG A 441 9.37 29.86 10.21
CA ARG A 441 9.70 28.54 9.63
C ARG A 441 9.71 27.49 10.74
N LEU A 442 8.83 26.50 10.64
CA LEU A 442 8.87 25.34 11.52
C LEU A 442 10.12 24.50 11.19
N ARG A 443 10.79 23.96 12.22
CA ARG A 443 11.98 23.10 12.01
C ARG A 443 11.58 21.84 11.24
N PHE A 444 12.14 21.70 10.04
CA PHE A 444 12.00 20.51 9.21
C PHE A 444 12.79 19.36 9.83
N HIS A 445 12.09 18.34 10.32
CA HIS A 445 12.71 17.09 10.73
C HIS A 445 12.63 16.13 9.56
N VAL A 446 13.79 15.68 9.06
CA VAL A 446 13.83 14.67 8.02
C VAL A 446 13.26 13.37 8.59
N THR A 447 12.52 12.64 7.77
CA THR A 447 11.98 11.35 8.17
C THR A 447 13.14 10.38 8.39
N PRO A 448 13.29 9.75 9.57
CA PRO A 448 14.36 8.79 9.78
C PRO A 448 14.28 7.68 8.73
N LYS A 449 15.36 7.47 7.99
CA LYS A 449 15.54 6.36 7.04
C LYS A 449 16.65 5.47 7.61
N GLY A 450 16.31 4.31 8.18
CA GLY A 450 17.31 3.40 8.73
C GLY A 450 16.86 2.65 9.99
N PRO A 451 17.69 1.70 10.47
CA PRO A 451 17.39 0.93 11.67
C PRO A 451 17.48 1.78 12.94
N GLY A 452 16.65 1.45 13.94
CA GLY A 452 16.67 2.12 15.24
C GLY A 452 15.47 1.76 16.11
N ASP A 453 15.61 2.02 17.41
CA ASP A 453 14.51 1.90 18.35
C ASP A 453 13.50 3.03 18.21
N VAL A 454 12.24 2.74 18.54
CA VAL A 454 11.17 3.73 18.48
C VAL A 454 11.21 4.59 19.75
N PRO A 455 11.38 5.93 19.65
CA PRO A 455 11.44 6.79 20.82
C PRO A 455 10.15 6.73 21.63
N PHE A 456 10.26 6.77 22.96
CA PHE A 456 9.12 6.73 23.89
C PHE A 456 8.00 7.73 23.55
N LYS A 457 8.38 8.96 23.16
CA LYS A 457 7.44 10.04 22.78
C LYS A 457 6.48 9.65 21.63
N THR A 458 6.86 8.66 20.83
CA THR A 458 6.06 8.17 19.70
C THR A 458 4.77 7.48 20.16
N TYR A 459 4.86 6.66 21.21
CA TYR A 459 3.74 5.85 21.71
C TYR A 459 3.25 6.28 23.11
N ALA A 460 3.89 7.27 23.72
CA ALA A 460 3.52 7.82 25.02
C ALA A 460 2.03 8.23 25.12
N PRO A 461 1.41 8.88 24.12
CA PRO A 461 -0.01 9.23 24.21
C PRO A 461 -0.93 8.01 24.39
N GLN A 462 -0.63 6.91 23.70
CA GLN A 462 -1.39 5.66 23.82
C GLN A 462 -1.15 4.99 25.17
N LEU A 463 0.10 5.00 25.67
CA LEU A 463 0.41 4.50 27.00
C LEU A 463 -0.31 5.30 28.10
N VAL A 464 -0.35 6.63 27.98
CA VAL A 464 -1.10 7.50 28.89
C VAL A 464 -2.58 7.15 28.88
N LEU A 465 -3.19 6.94 27.70
CA LEU A 465 -4.58 6.49 27.62
C LEU A 465 -4.81 5.15 28.30
N VAL A 466 -3.91 4.17 28.10
CA VAL A 466 -3.98 2.85 28.76
C VAL A 466 -3.95 3.00 30.28
N VAL A 467 -2.96 3.72 30.81
CA VAL A 467 -2.80 3.93 32.27
C VAL A 467 -3.98 4.69 32.86
N LEU A 468 -4.36 5.82 32.25
CA LEU A 468 -5.48 6.62 32.72
C LEU A 468 -6.80 5.86 32.69
N THR A 469 -7.02 5.00 31.68
CA THR A 469 -8.24 4.19 31.62
C THR A 469 -8.31 3.19 32.77
N VAL A 470 -7.21 2.50 33.08
CA VAL A 470 -7.16 1.57 34.23
C VAL A 470 -7.41 2.32 35.52
N LEU A 471 -6.69 3.42 35.75
CA LEU A 471 -6.85 4.22 36.96
C LEU A 471 -8.28 4.76 37.10
N ALA A 472 -8.88 5.26 36.02
CA ALA A 472 -10.23 5.80 36.03
C ALA A 472 -11.26 4.72 36.36
N VAL A 473 -11.24 3.58 35.67
CA VAL A 473 -12.21 2.50 35.91
C VAL A 473 -12.05 1.91 37.32
N SER A 474 -10.82 1.72 37.79
CA SER A 474 -10.55 1.27 39.16
C SER A 474 -11.05 2.27 40.20
N TRP A 475 -10.74 3.56 40.02
CA TRP A 475 -11.25 4.63 40.87
C TRP A 475 -12.78 4.65 40.86
N GLY A 476 -13.41 4.65 39.69
CA GLY A 476 -14.85 4.76 39.56
C GLY A 476 -15.59 3.56 40.14
N THR A 477 -15.00 2.37 40.03
CA THR A 477 -15.51 1.18 40.71
C THR A 477 -15.43 1.35 42.23
N LEU A 478 -14.27 1.68 42.77
CA LEU A 478 -14.04 1.78 44.20
C LEU A 478 -14.86 2.90 44.84
N ALA A 479 -14.85 4.08 44.23
CA ALA A 479 -15.59 5.25 44.71
C ALA A 479 -17.10 5.03 44.67
N SER A 480 -17.62 4.34 43.64
CA SER A 480 -19.02 3.97 43.57
C SER A 480 -19.39 2.90 44.61
N THR A 481 -18.54 1.90 44.85
CA THR A 481 -18.84 0.82 45.79
C THR A 481 -18.74 1.26 47.25
N LEU A 482 -17.81 2.16 47.56
CA LEU A 482 -17.58 2.65 48.93
C LEU A 482 -18.34 3.94 49.23
N GLY A 483 -19.11 4.47 48.28
CA GLY A 483 -19.87 5.71 48.45
C GLY A 483 -19.00 6.95 48.64
N TRP A 484 -17.74 6.93 48.18
CA TRP A 484 -16.80 8.06 48.31
C TRP A 484 -17.17 9.25 47.42
N MET A 485 -17.98 9.01 46.39
CA MET A 485 -18.37 10.03 45.44
C MET A 485 -19.82 9.85 45.01
N ASN A 486 -20.54 10.96 44.90
CA ASN A 486 -21.92 11.00 44.41
C ASN A 486 -21.93 10.98 42.88
N TYR A 487 -21.96 9.77 42.32
CA TYR A 487 -22.20 9.59 40.88
C TYR A 487 -23.62 10.04 40.53
N GLN A 488 -23.79 10.66 39.35
CA GLN A 488 -25.11 11.04 38.83
C GLN A 488 -26.01 9.83 38.50
N VAL A 489 -25.44 8.63 38.52
CA VAL A 489 -26.09 7.36 38.21
C VAL A 489 -25.72 6.30 39.26
N PRO A 490 -26.55 5.26 39.48
CA PRO A 490 -26.35 4.25 40.52
C PRO A 490 -25.24 3.24 40.20
N GLY A 491 -24.02 3.72 39.96
CA GLY A 491 -22.83 2.89 39.75
C GLY A 491 -23.01 1.81 38.68
N TRP A 492 -22.46 0.62 38.94
CA TRP A 492 -22.60 -0.58 38.09
C TRP A 492 -24.04 -1.12 37.95
N GLY A 493 -25.00 -0.59 38.73
CA GLY A 493 -26.43 -0.84 38.52
C GLY A 493 -27.03 -0.04 37.36
N SER A 494 -26.31 0.95 36.81
CA SER A 494 -26.76 1.80 35.71
C SER A 494 -26.21 1.35 34.36
N LEU A 495 -26.99 1.56 33.30
CA LEU A 495 -26.56 1.25 31.93
C LEU A 495 -25.50 2.25 31.44
N ALA A 496 -25.55 3.50 31.93
CA ALA A 496 -24.51 4.51 31.68
C ALA A 496 -23.11 4.06 32.11
N PHE A 497 -22.96 3.39 33.27
CA PHE A 497 -21.68 2.82 33.71
C PHE A 497 -21.17 1.76 32.73
N TRP A 498 -22.03 0.81 32.35
CA TRP A 498 -21.69 -0.26 31.42
C TRP A 498 -21.35 0.27 30.02
N PHE A 499 -22.07 1.28 29.54
CA PHE A 499 -21.81 1.92 28.27
C PHE A 499 -20.45 2.62 28.26
N ASN A 500 -20.14 3.43 29.28
CA ASN A 500 -18.83 4.09 29.39
C ASN A 500 -17.71 3.08 29.60
N PHE A 501 -17.93 2.00 30.35
CA PHE A 501 -16.96 0.92 30.49
C PHE A 501 -16.69 0.24 29.14
N GLY A 502 -17.74 -0.04 28.35
CA GLY A 502 -17.59 -0.61 27.02
C GLY A 502 -16.74 0.26 26.09
N TRP A 503 -16.97 1.58 26.08
CA TRP A 503 -16.15 2.53 25.33
C TRP A 503 -14.72 2.63 25.87
N ALA A 504 -14.54 2.68 27.19
CA ALA A 504 -13.23 2.67 27.82
C ALA A 504 -12.42 1.42 27.44
N LEU A 505 -13.05 0.25 27.51
CA LEU A 505 -12.45 -1.02 27.14
C LEU A 505 -12.09 -1.08 25.65
N TYR A 506 -12.97 -0.57 24.79
CA TYR A 506 -12.70 -0.46 23.35
C TYR A 506 -11.47 0.42 23.08
N HIS A 507 -11.40 1.62 23.70
CA HIS A 507 -10.26 2.53 23.56
C HIS A 507 -8.97 1.92 24.13
N PHE A 508 -9.05 1.30 25.32
CA PHE A 508 -7.93 0.60 25.95
C PHE A 508 -7.35 -0.49 25.04
N ALA A 509 -8.21 -1.33 24.45
CA ALA A 509 -7.80 -2.40 23.56
C ALA A 509 -7.08 -1.86 22.31
N PHE A 510 -7.59 -0.80 21.69
CA PHE A 510 -6.95 -0.17 20.53
C PHE A 510 -5.65 0.55 20.89
N ALA A 511 -5.60 1.27 22.01
CA ALA A 511 -4.38 1.93 22.49
C ALA A 511 -3.28 0.91 22.79
N GLY A 512 -3.62 -0.20 23.47
CA GLY A 512 -2.71 -1.32 23.72
C GLY A 512 -2.23 -2.00 22.42
N TYR A 513 -3.13 -2.20 21.45
CA TYR A 513 -2.77 -2.76 20.14
C TYR A 513 -1.79 -1.85 19.38
N VAL A 514 -2.03 -0.54 19.34
CA VAL A 514 -1.14 0.42 18.68
C VAL A 514 0.20 0.53 19.40
N LEU A 515 0.20 0.48 20.74
CA LEU A 515 1.42 0.45 21.55
C LEU A 515 2.28 -0.76 21.20
N GLN A 516 1.70 -1.97 21.20
CA GLN A 516 2.40 -3.19 20.83
C GLN A 516 2.94 -3.13 19.40
N LEU A 517 2.11 -2.68 18.46
CA LEU A 517 2.50 -2.52 17.06
C LEU A 517 3.68 -1.55 16.90
N SER A 518 3.63 -0.41 17.60
CA SER A 518 4.69 0.62 17.54
C SER A 518 6.02 0.10 18.07
N LEU A 519 5.99 -0.81 19.04
CA LEU A 519 7.19 -1.46 19.58
C LEU A 519 7.68 -2.63 18.71
N TYR A 520 6.77 -3.34 18.04
CA TYR A 520 7.09 -4.52 17.25
C TYR A 520 7.59 -4.19 15.84
N VAL A 521 6.94 -3.24 15.15
CA VAL A 521 7.28 -2.88 13.78
C VAL A 521 8.45 -1.90 13.77
N LYS A 522 9.65 -2.45 13.60
CA LYS A 522 10.90 -1.70 13.51
C LYS A 522 11.51 -1.86 12.13
N GLN A 523 12.20 -0.82 11.66
CA GLN A 523 13.07 -0.94 10.50
C GLN A 523 14.29 -1.78 10.91
N GLN A 524 14.42 -2.99 10.37
CA GLN A 524 15.53 -3.89 10.69
C GLN A 524 16.71 -3.77 9.71
N ARG A 525 16.49 -3.17 8.53
CA ARG A 525 17.47 -3.12 7.44
C ARG A 525 17.55 -1.71 6.86
N ALA A 526 18.74 -1.35 6.38
CA ALA A 526 18.96 -0.10 5.66
C ALA A 526 18.23 -0.10 4.31
N ASP A 527 18.20 -1.25 3.62
CA ASP A 527 17.54 -1.42 2.32
C ASP A 527 16.54 -2.59 2.31
N GLN A 528 15.54 -2.49 1.42
CA GLN A 528 14.42 -3.42 1.33
C GLN A 528 14.81 -4.68 0.57
N ARG A 529 14.39 -5.84 1.09
CA ARG A 529 14.38 -7.08 0.31
C ARG A 529 13.00 -7.32 -0.30
N PHE A 530 12.96 -7.61 -1.59
CA PHE A 530 11.72 -7.82 -2.32
C PHE A 530 11.31 -9.27 -2.20
N ARG A 531 10.09 -9.53 -1.74
CA ARG A 531 9.55 -10.89 -1.75
C ARG A 531 9.12 -11.23 -3.16
N ASP A 532 9.83 -12.17 -3.74
CA ASP A 532 9.42 -12.88 -4.93
C ASP A 532 9.83 -14.33 -4.77
N GLU A 533 8.95 -15.23 -5.19
CA GLU A 533 9.12 -16.67 -5.03
C GLU A 533 9.13 -17.27 -6.42
N PHE A 534 10.29 -17.74 -6.85
CA PHE A 534 10.48 -18.46 -8.10
C PHE A 534 11.59 -19.49 -7.93
N PRO A 535 11.48 -20.63 -8.62
CA PRO A 535 12.47 -21.69 -8.53
C PRO A 535 13.80 -21.24 -9.17
N VAL A 536 14.91 -21.62 -8.55
CA VAL A 536 16.28 -21.34 -9.02
C VAL A 536 17.13 -22.59 -8.91
N GLU A 537 18.10 -22.69 -9.82
CA GLU A 537 19.16 -23.69 -9.74
C GLU A 537 20.36 -23.10 -9.01
N VAL A 538 20.86 -23.85 -8.03
CA VAL A 538 22.01 -23.48 -7.22
C VAL A 538 23.11 -24.51 -7.44
N SER A 539 24.22 -24.06 -8.00
CA SER A 539 25.44 -24.85 -8.13
C SER A 539 26.31 -24.64 -6.90
N LEU A 540 26.68 -25.72 -6.21
CA LEU A 540 27.64 -25.71 -5.12
C LEU A 540 29.05 -25.73 -5.71
N LEU A 541 29.91 -24.81 -5.27
CA LEU A 541 31.26 -24.67 -5.77
C LEU A 541 32.26 -25.20 -4.75
N ASP A 542 33.26 -25.94 -5.23
CA ASP A 542 34.43 -26.31 -4.43
C ASP A 542 35.35 -25.09 -4.19
N PRO A 543 36.38 -25.20 -3.34
CA PRO A 543 37.34 -24.12 -3.12
C PRO A 543 38.07 -23.66 -4.39
N GLY A 544 38.20 -24.54 -5.40
CA GLY A 544 38.77 -24.25 -6.71
C GLY A 544 37.80 -23.64 -7.72
N GLY A 545 36.55 -23.38 -7.32
CA GLY A 545 35.50 -22.79 -8.17
C GLY A 545 34.83 -23.76 -9.14
N ARG A 546 35.09 -25.07 -9.04
CA ARG A 546 34.43 -26.10 -9.87
C ARG A 546 33.12 -26.53 -9.23
N GLU A 547 32.18 -26.92 -10.07
CA GLU A 547 30.87 -27.37 -9.63
C GLU A 547 30.94 -28.74 -8.95
N ALA A 548 30.70 -28.77 -7.64
CA ALA A 548 30.71 -29.97 -6.80
C ALA A 548 29.32 -30.60 -6.64
N GLY A 549 28.25 -29.86 -6.92
CA GLY A 549 26.88 -30.36 -6.84
C GLY A 549 25.84 -29.35 -7.30
N ARG A 550 24.61 -29.80 -7.48
CA ARG A 550 23.45 -28.96 -7.82
C ARG A 550 22.29 -29.23 -6.88
N CYS A 551 21.56 -28.18 -6.53
CA CYS A 551 20.25 -28.32 -5.92
C CYS A 551 19.26 -27.30 -6.49
N VAL A 552 17.98 -27.64 -6.42
CA VAL A 552 16.89 -26.70 -6.74
C VAL A 552 16.45 -26.05 -5.44
N ALA A 553 16.35 -24.73 -5.46
CA ALA A 553 15.86 -23.94 -4.35
C ALA A 553 14.72 -23.03 -4.81
N LEU A 554 13.96 -22.51 -3.84
CA LEU A 554 12.94 -21.51 -4.07
C LEU A 554 13.39 -20.19 -3.45
N THR A 555 13.40 -19.12 -4.24
CA THR A 555 13.64 -17.78 -3.68
C THR A 555 12.53 -17.40 -2.70
N SER A 556 12.90 -16.67 -1.65
CA SER A 556 11.96 -16.16 -0.65
C SER A 556 11.98 -14.63 -0.60
N ASN A 557 13.16 -14.06 -0.85
CA ASN A 557 13.35 -12.66 -1.15
C ASN A 557 14.64 -12.45 -1.93
N LEU A 558 14.69 -11.36 -2.70
CA LEU A 558 15.82 -10.95 -3.52
C LEU A 558 16.17 -9.48 -3.24
N HIS A 559 17.46 -9.18 -3.33
CA HIS A 559 18.06 -7.86 -3.23
C HIS A 559 19.43 -7.91 -3.94
N PRO A 560 19.97 -6.81 -4.49
CA PRO A 560 21.26 -6.88 -5.17
C PRO A 560 22.45 -7.27 -4.27
N GLY A 561 22.32 -7.17 -2.95
CA GLY A 561 23.31 -7.67 -2.00
C GLY A 561 23.18 -9.16 -1.67
N GLY A 562 22.09 -9.83 -2.07
CA GLY A 562 21.89 -11.25 -1.78
C GLY A 562 20.47 -11.76 -1.93
N VAL A 563 20.33 -13.08 -1.85
CA VAL A 563 19.05 -13.80 -1.99
C VAL A 563 18.81 -14.70 -0.78
N ALA A 564 17.55 -14.82 -0.34
CA ALA A 564 17.14 -15.86 0.59
C ALA A 564 16.50 -17.02 -0.18
N LEU A 565 16.95 -18.24 0.12
CA LEU A 565 16.56 -19.46 -0.58
C LEU A 565 15.94 -20.46 0.41
N ARG A 566 15.00 -21.26 -0.06
CA ARG A 566 14.48 -22.44 0.65
C ARG A 566 14.79 -23.68 -0.16
N ALA A 567 15.42 -24.67 0.46
CA ALA A 567 15.77 -25.93 -0.18
C ALA A 567 15.52 -27.11 0.77
N MET A 568 15.29 -28.29 0.19
CA MET A 568 15.17 -29.55 0.94
C MET A 568 16.55 -30.07 1.38
N ALA A 569 17.60 -29.72 0.64
CA ALA A 569 18.97 -30.11 0.96
C ALA A 569 19.64 -29.06 1.88
N PRO A 570 20.35 -29.49 2.94
CA PRO A 570 21.19 -28.59 3.72
C PRO A 570 22.40 -28.18 2.88
N VAL A 571 22.78 -26.91 3.00
CA VAL A 571 24.04 -26.34 2.52
C VAL A 571 24.66 -25.62 3.69
N GLU A 572 25.94 -25.85 3.96
CA GLU A 572 26.61 -25.29 5.13
C GLU A 572 26.96 -23.81 4.93
N PRO A 573 26.93 -22.99 5.99
CA PRO A 573 27.49 -21.65 5.96
C PRO A 573 28.97 -21.67 5.53
N GLY A 574 29.37 -20.70 4.73
CA GLY A 574 30.70 -20.62 4.14
C GLY A 574 30.84 -21.30 2.77
N THR A 575 29.88 -22.15 2.36
CA THR A 575 29.90 -22.75 1.02
C THR A 575 29.71 -21.68 -0.05
N ARG A 576 30.58 -21.68 -1.07
CA ARG A 576 30.47 -20.85 -2.27
C ARG A 576 29.43 -21.45 -3.21
N VAL A 577 28.59 -20.59 -3.77
CA VAL A 577 27.49 -20.99 -4.65
C VAL A 577 27.43 -20.10 -5.87
N LEU A 578 26.96 -20.67 -6.98
CA LEU A 578 26.51 -19.93 -8.14
C LEU A 578 24.99 -20.08 -8.24
N VAL A 579 24.28 -18.96 -8.08
CA VAL A 579 22.83 -18.92 -8.18
C VAL A 579 22.45 -18.41 -9.57
N ARG A 580 21.76 -19.25 -10.36
CA ARG A 580 21.22 -18.83 -11.66
C ARG A 580 19.85 -18.23 -11.44
N LEU A 581 19.77 -16.90 -11.50
CA LEU A 581 18.54 -16.14 -11.35
C LEU A 581 17.91 -15.96 -12.74
N PRO A 582 16.78 -16.62 -13.07
CA PRO A 582 16.09 -16.46 -14.35
C PRO A 582 15.30 -15.15 -14.37
N LEU A 583 16.03 -14.04 -14.31
CA LEU A 583 15.46 -12.70 -14.40
C LEU A 583 15.12 -12.40 -15.87
N LEU A 584 14.15 -11.52 -16.10
CA LEU A 584 13.86 -11.05 -17.45
C LEU A 584 14.60 -9.73 -17.70
N PRO A 585 15.19 -9.53 -18.90
CA PRO A 585 15.15 -10.41 -20.07
C PRO A 585 16.24 -11.49 -20.11
N ARG A 586 17.18 -11.52 -19.14
CA ARG A 586 18.32 -12.43 -19.13
C ARG A 586 18.55 -13.09 -17.78
N THR A 587 19.06 -14.32 -17.81
CA THR A 587 19.53 -15.01 -16.59
C THR A 587 20.77 -14.33 -16.04
N VAL A 588 20.74 -13.96 -14.75
CA VAL A 588 21.89 -13.45 -14.00
C VAL A 588 22.56 -14.60 -13.26
N ALA A 589 23.86 -14.79 -13.51
CA ALA A 589 24.68 -15.80 -12.87
C ALA A 589 25.40 -15.17 -11.66
N ALA A 590 24.77 -15.22 -10.49
CA ALA A 590 25.27 -14.52 -9.30
C ALA A 590 26.13 -15.45 -8.42
N HIS A 591 27.43 -15.14 -8.33
CA HIS A 591 28.32 -15.78 -7.36
C HIS A 591 28.05 -15.26 -5.96
N GLY A 592 28.11 -16.15 -4.97
CA GLY A 592 27.90 -15.77 -3.58
C GLY A 592 28.33 -16.83 -2.57
N VAL A 593 28.13 -16.50 -1.29
CA VAL A 593 28.46 -17.36 -0.15
C VAL A 593 27.24 -17.52 0.74
N ILE A 594 27.01 -18.75 1.22
CA ILE A 594 25.98 -19.03 2.22
C ILE A 594 26.40 -18.40 3.56
N VAL A 595 25.62 -17.43 4.05
CA VAL A 595 25.93 -16.70 5.29
C VAL A 595 25.16 -17.23 6.51
N HIS A 596 24.00 -17.83 6.30
CA HIS A 596 23.25 -18.47 7.38
C HIS A 596 22.41 -19.62 6.86
N ARG A 597 22.18 -20.60 7.74
CA ARG A 597 21.25 -21.71 7.55
C ARG A 597 20.32 -21.78 8.75
N GLN A 598 19.03 -21.89 8.48
CA GLN A 598 18.03 -22.20 9.49
C GLN A 598 17.27 -23.46 9.07
N ALA A 599 17.41 -24.52 9.86
CA ALA A 599 16.63 -25.73 9.68
C ALA A 599 15.26 -25.56 10.35
N ARG A 600 14.20 -26.01 9.69
CA ARG A 600 12.87 -26.07 10.28
C ARG A 600 12.27 -27.45 10.05
N GLN A 601 11.98 -28.12 11.16
CA GLN A 601 11.46 -29.48 11.10
C GLN A 601 10.02 -29.49 10.59
N THR A 602 9.76 -30.26 9.54
CA THR A 602 8.42 -30.53 9.05
C THR A 602 8.05 -31.99 9.30
N ARG A 603 6.76 -32.34 9.12
CA ARG A 603 6.32 -33.74 9.19
C ARG A 603 6.90 -34.65 8.10
N HIS A 604 7.57 -34.10 7.09
CA HIS A 604 8.11 -34.84 5.95
C HIS A 604 9.61 -34.59 5.73
N GLY A 605 10.30 -34.17 6.78
CA GLY A 605 11.73 -33.89 6.75
C GLY A 605 12.05 -32.42 7.01
N PRO A 606 13.33 -32.09 7.22
CA PRO A 606 13.77 -30.72 7.41
C PRO A 606 13.66 -29.93 6.10
N VAL A 607 13.19 -28.68 6.20
CA VAL A 607 13.35 -27.66 5.15
C VAL A 607 14.36 -26.65 5.66
N TYR A 608 15.30 -26.26 4.79
CA TYR A 608 16.37 -25.34 5.15
C TYR A 608 16.17 -23.99 4.47
N ALA A 609 16.15 -22.93 5.26
CA ALA A 609 16.26 -21.57 4.78
C ALA A 609 17.74 -21.16 4.77
N HIS A 610 18.21 -20.67 3.62
CA HIS A 610 19.59 -20.26 3.39
C HIS A 610 19.63 -18.78 3.02
N GLY A 611 20.54 -18.03 3.61
CA GLY A 611 20.89 -16.70 3.12
C GLY A 611 22.14 -16.77 2.27
N VAL A 612 22.07 -16.26 1.04
CA VAL A 612 23.24 -16.08 0.16
C VAL A 612 23.57 -14.59 0.12
N ARG A 613 24.83 -14.24 0.33
CA ARG A 613 25.38 -12.91 0.06
C ARG A 613 26.11 -12.96 -1.28
N PHE A 614 25.78 -12.06 -2.20
CA PHE A 614 26.44 -12.01 -3.50
C PHE A 614 27.83 -11.37 -3.39
N GLU A 615 28.75 -11.80 -4.26
CA GLU A 615 30.13 -11.33 -4.33
C GLU A 615 30.49 -10.99 -5.77
N GLY A 616 31.13 -9.83 -6.00
CA GLY A 616 31.66 -9.45 -7.31
C GLY A 616 30.60 -9.24 -8.41
N LEU A 617 29.37 -8.86 -8.06
CA LEU A 617 28.36 -8.53 -9.06
C LEU A 617 28.80 -7.33 -9.91
N SER A 618 28.68 -7.48 -11.23
CA SER A 618 28.81 -6.35 -12.15
C SER A 618 27.71 -5.32 -11.90
N LEU A 619 27.93 -4.06 -12.29
CA LEU A 619 26.92 -3.02 -12.19
C LEU A 619 25.66 -3.38 -13.01
N ASP A 620 25.85 -3.96 -14.20
CA ASP A 620 24.74 -4.39 -15.06
C ASP A 620 23.92 -5.55 -14.44
N ASP A 621 24.56 -6.49 -13.74
CA ASP A 621 23.85 -7.55 -13.01
C ASP A 621 23.11 -6.99 -11.79
N ARG A 622 23.74 -6.05 -11.08
CA ARG A 622 23.14 -5.35 -9.94
C ARG A 622 21.87 -4.60 -10.37
N ASP A 623 21.96 -3.84 -11.47
CA ASP A 623 20.87 -3.06 -12.02
C ASP A 623 19.76 -3.97 -12.59
N ALA A 624 20.12 -5.10 -13.21
CA ALA A 624 19.13 -6.12 -13.63
C ALA A 624 18.35 -6.72 -12.43
N ILE A 625 19.02 -6.98 -11.31
CA ILE A 625 18.36 -7.43 -10.07
C ILE A 625 17.44 -6.32 -9.51
N GLU A 626 17.88 -5.06 -9.51
CA GLU A 626 17.06 -3.92 -9.07
C GLU A 626 15.81 -3.76 -9.92
N LEU A 627 15.95 -3.82 -11.25
CA LEU A 627 14.83 -3.74 -12.17
C LEU A 627 13.86 -4.91 -11.96
N HIS A 628 14.34 -6.15 -11.79
CA HIS A 628 13.46 -7.28 -11.46
C HIS A 628 12.68 -7.02 -10.16
N CYS A 629 13.35 -6.55 -9.12
CA CYS A 629 12.73 -6.27 -7.84
C CYS A 629 11.61 -5.22 -7.94
N THR A 630 11.85 -4.15 -8.71
CA THR A 630 10.99 -2.97 -8.75
C THR A 630 9.94 -2.99 -9.86
N GLN A 631 10.28 -3.53 -11.03
CA GLN A 631 9.43 -3.57 -12.22
C GLN A 631 8.83 -4.96 -12.48
N HIS A 632 9.23 -6.00 -11.75
CA HIS A 632 8.55 -7.30 -11.78
C HIS A 632 7.94 -7.66 -10.42
N ALA A 633 8.77 -7.88 -9.40
CA ALA A 633 8.33 -8.45 -8.13
C ALA A 633 7.28 -7.58 -7.40
N ALA A 634 7.51 -6.26 -7.29
CA ALA A 634 6.56 -5.35 -6.65
C ALA A 634 5.19 -5.29 -7.37
N PRO A 635 5.12 -5.03 -8.70
CA PRO A 635 3.85 -5.09 -9.44
C PRO A 635 3.19 -6.47 -9.39
N ALA A 636 3.95 -7.54 -9.64
CA ALA A 636 3.43 -8.92 -9.64
C ALA A 636 2.79 -9.26 -8.29
N ARG A 637 3.42 -8.84 -7.18
CA ARG A 637 2.88 -9.05 -5.85
C ARG A 637 1.58 -8.27 -5.63
N ARG A 638 1.37 -7.10 -6.21
CA ARG A 638 0.07 -6.43 -6.13
C ARG A 638 -1.00 -7.12 -6.97
N LEU A 639 -0.65 -7.46 -8.21
CA LEU A 639 -1.53 -8.19 -9.13
C LEU A 639 -1.99 -9.54 -8.57
N ARG A 640 -1.14 -10.24 -7.81
CA ARG A 640 -1.47 -11.51 -7.15
C ARG A 640 -2.49 -11.36 -6.00
N TYR A 641 -2.56 -10.20 -5.36
CA TYR A 641 -3.39 -9.91 -4.16
C TYR A 641 -4.57 -9.00 -4.51
N ARG A 642 -5.05 -9.14 -5.75
CA ARG A 642 -6.04 -8.33 -6.47
C ARG A 642 -7.49 -8.48 -5.97
N ASP A 643 -7.74 -9.08 -4.81
CA ASP A 643 -9.12 -9.23 -4.33
C ASP A 643 -9.72 -7.88 -3.93
N ALA A 644 -10.37 -7.28 -4.93
CA ALA A 644 -11.25 -6.15 -4.81
C ALA A 644 -12.42 -6.55 -3.90
N SER A 645 -12.65 -5.74 -2.88
CA SER A 645 -13.78 -5.87 -1.97
C SER A 645 -15.08 -5.47 -2.68
N ASP A 646 -15.57 -6.35 -3.54
CA ASP A 646 -16.97 -6.34 -3.89
C ASP A 646 -17.76 -6.78 -2.67
N LEU A 647 -18.45 -5.84 -2.02
CA LEU A 647 -19.19 -6.09 -0.78
C LEU A 647 -20.25 -7.19 -0.94
N PHE A 648 -20.92 -7.21 -2.10
CA PHE A 648 -22.02 -8.12 -2.36
C PHE A 648 -21.53 -9.47 -2.85
N ASN A 649 -20.60 -9.48 -3.82
CA ASN A 649 -19.97 -10.73 -4.23
C ASN A 649 -19.05 -11.29 -3.14
N GLY A 650 -18.58 -10.49 -2.20
CA GLY A 650 -17.85 -10.93 -1.01
C GLY A 650 -18.75 -11.72 -0.06
N ALA A 651 -19.98 -11.27 0.17
CA ALA A 651 -20.98 -12.01 0.95
C ALA A 651 -21.39 -13.31 0.24
N VAL A 652 -21.63 -13.27 -1.08
CA VAL A 652 -21.93 -14.46 -1.89
C VAL A 652 -20.73 -15.42 -1.93
N ARG A 653 -19.51 -14.90 -2.11
CA ARG A 653 -18.27 -15.68 -2.03
C ARG A 653 -18.11 -16.29 -0.65
N TRP A 654 -18.40 -15.59 0.43
CA TRP A 654 -18.34 -16.16 1.78
C TRP A 654 -19.27 -17.37 1.94
N ILE A 655 -20.50 -17.30 1.41
CA ILE A 655 -21.45 -18.44 1.39
C ILE A 655 -20.92 -19.58 0.51
N TYR A 656 -20.35 -19.27 -0.65
CA TYR A 656 -19.81 -20.26 -1.58
C TYR A 656 -18.49 -20.90 -1.08
N ASP A 657 -17.63 -20.11 -0.45
CA ASP A 657 -16.34 -20.49 0.14
C ASP A 657 -16.51 -21.32 1.41
N ALA A 658 -17.63 -21.16 2.11
CA ALA A 658 -18.02 -22.10 3.17
C ALA A 658 -18.26 -23.52 2.61
N ARG A 659 -18.58 -23.66 1.32
CA ARG A 659 -18.84 -24.93 0.61
C ARG A 659 -17.70 -25.37 -0.34
N SER A 660 -16.76 -24.48 -0.70
CA SER A 660 -15.63 -24.80 -1.59
C SER A 660 -14.49 -25.49 -0.83
N ASP A 661 -13.84 -26.50 -1.44
CA ASP A 661 -12.67 -27.16 -0.85
C ASP A 661 -11.59 -26.09 -0.60
N ARG A 662 -11.32 -25.75 0.66
CA ARG A 662 -10.35 -24.71 1.05
C ARG A 662 -9.00 -24.92 0.35
N ARG A 663 -8.72 -24.12 -0.69
CA ARG A 663 -7.41 -24.00 -1.32
C ARG A 663 -6.41 -23.57 -0.27
N ARG A 664 -5.25 -24.23 -0.23
CA ARG A 664 -4.18 -23.90 0.72
C ARG A 664 -2.98 -23.40 -0.05
N VAL A 665 -2.41 -22.28 0.38
CA VAL A 665 -1.19 -21.71 -0.18
C VAL A 665 -0.01 -22.62 0.20
N VAL A 666 0.79 -22.96 -0.81
CA VAL A 666 1.87 -23.95 -0.74
C VAL A 666 3.21 -23.29 -1.01
N ARG A 667 3.44 -22.74 -2.21
CA ARG A 667 4.72 -22.13 -2.62
C ARG A 667 5.86 -23.15 -2.60
N LEU A 668 5.83 -24.14 -3.51
CA LEU A 668 6.91 -25.12 -3.70
C LEU A 668 7.43 -25.11 -5.14
N PRO A 669 8.74 -25.33 -5.35
CA PRO A 669 9.27 -25.53 -6.69
C PRO A 669 8.73 -26.85 -7.25
N VAL A 670 8.41 -26.86 -8.54
CA VAL A 670 7.88 -28.03 -9.23
C VAL A 670 8.53 -28.14 -10.60
N ARG A 671 8.94 -29.33 -11.02
CA ARG A 671 9.30 -29.59 -12.41
C ARG A 671 8.07 -30.06 -13.13
N ILE A 672 7.85 -29.53 -14.32
CA ILE A 672 6.69 -29.86 -15.14
C ILE A 672 7.16 -30.59 -16.38
N SER A 673 6.41 -31.63 -16.74
CA SER A 673 6.50 -32.31 -18.02
C SER A 673 5.17 -32.23 -18.75
N LEU A 674 5.20 -32.07 -20.07
CA LEU A 674 4.04 -32.19 -20.94
C LEU A 674 3.92 -33.64 -21.39
N GLU A 675 2.76 -34.26 -21.28
CA GLU A 675 2.51 -35.54 -21.94
C GLU A 675 2.35 -35.28 -23.45
N ALA A 676 3.34 -35.70 -24.24
CA ALA A 676 3.30 -35.64 -25.71
C ALA A 676 3.23 -37.07 -26.29
N PRO A 677 2.76 -37.23 -27.55
CA PRO A 677 2.64 -38.54 -28.20
C PRO A 677 3.96 -39.33 -28.24
N ASP A 678 5.09 -38.64 -28.33
CA ASP A 678 6.44 -39.22 -28.41
C ASP A 678 7.13 -39.37 -27.04
N GLY A 679 6.38 -39.20 -25.94
CA GLY A 679 6.86 -39.28 -24.55
C GLY A 679 6.79 -37.94 -23.80
N PRO A 680 7.04 -37.96 -22.46
CA PRO A 680 6.94 -36.75 -21.65
C PRO A 680 8.09 -35.77 -21.97
N ALA A 681 7.74 -34.56 -22.42
CA ALA A 681 8.69 -33.49 -22.70
C ALA A 681 8.88 -32.61 -21.45
N ALA A 682 10.11 -32.47 -20.97
CA ALA A 682 10.42 -31.60 -19.83
C ALA A 682 10.24 -30.11 -20.22
N LEU A 683 9.36 -29.41 -19.50
CA LEU A 683 9.07 -27.99 -19.71
C LEU A 683 9.91 -27.07 -18.83
N GLY A 684 10.49 -27.61 -17.75
CA GLY A 684 11.36 -26.88 -16.82
C GLY A 684 10.74 -26.68 -15.43
N LEU A 685 11.23 -25.66 -14.72
CA LEU A 685 10.82 -25.36 -13.36
C LEU A 685 9.65 -24.37 -13.31
N GLY A 686 8.73 -24.60 -12.38
CA GLY A 686 7.59 -23.76 -12.05
C GLY A 686 7.38 -23.63 -10.55
N LEU A 687 6.38 -22.82 -10.16
CA LEU A 687 5.96 -22.63 -8.77
C LEU A 687 4.55 -23.19 -8.55
N LEU A 688 4.40 -24.13 -7.62
CA LEU A 688 3.11 -24.55 -7.10
C LEU A 688 2.60 -23.53 -6.07
N GLU A 689 1.69 -22.65 -6.46
CA GLU A 689 1.16 -21.56 -5.61
C GLU A 689 0.18 -22.06 -4.54
N ASP A 690 -0.85 -22.79 -4.97
CA ASP A 690 -1.87 -23.35 -4.09
C ASP A 690 -2.36 -24.72 -4.57
N VAL A 691 -2.89 -25.49 -3.62
CA VAL A 691 -3.46 -26.80 -3.88
C VAL A 691 -4.77 -27.01 -3.11
N SER A 692 -5.68 -27.74 -3.72
CA SER A 692 -6.93 -28.25 -3.15
C SER A 692 -7.05 -29.75 -3.44
N ARG A 693 -8.10 -30.41 -2.97
CA ARG A 693 -8.32 -31.83 -3.25
C ARG A 693 -8.58 -32.13 -4.73
N ARG A 694 -8.95 -31.13 -5.55
CA ARG A 694 -9.37 -31.35 -6.94
C ARG A 694 -8.55 -30.55 -7.95
N GLY A 695 -7.63 -29.71 -7.49
CA GLY A 695 -6.86 -28.86 -8.38
C GLY A 695 -5.71 -28.14 -7.71
N ALA A 696 -4.77 -27.72 -8.54
CA ALA A 696 -3.58 -26.95 -8.20
C ALA A 696 -3.55 -25.65 -9.02
N ARG A 697 -2.81 -24.66 -8.51
CA ARG A 697 -2.49 -23.44 -9.24
C ARG A 697 -0.97 -23.36 -9.36
N LEU A 698 -0.48 -23.29 -10.60
CA LEU A 698 0.94 -23.23 -10.96
C LEU A 698 1.27 -21.86 -11.53
N GLN A 699 2.51 -21.43 -11.35
CA GLN A 699 3.11 -20.26 -12.00
C GLN A 699 4.29 -20.70 -12.85
N LEU A 700 4.24 -20.35 -14.14
CA LEU A 700 5.20 -20.79 -15.17
C LEU A 700 5.70 -19.61 -15.99
N GLY A 701 6.89 -19.79 -16.56
CA GLY A 701 7.47 -18.83 -17.53
C GLY A 701 6.88 -18.96 -18.94
N HIS A 702 6.12 -20.02 -19.22
CA HIS A 702 5.51 -20.27 -20.53
C HIS A 702 4.03 -20.63 -20.38
N PRO A 703 3.20 -20.33 -21.40
CA PRO A 703 1.78 -20.71 -21.38
C PRO A 703 1.62 -22.21 -21.59
N LEU A 704 0.56 -22.78 -21.02
CA LEU A 704 0.10 -24.13 -21.34
C LEU A 704 -1.36 -24.06 -21.83
N PRO A 705 -1.72 -24.73 -22.93
CA PRO A 705 -3.09 -24.63 -23.44
C PRO A 705 -4.08 -25.38 -22.52
N PRO A 706 -5.30 -24.86 -22.32
CA PRO A 706 -6.38 -25.61 -21.67
C PRO A 706 -6.59 -26.96 -22.37
N GLY A 707 -6.72 -28.03 -21.59
CA GLY A 707 -6.81 -29.41 -22.08
C GLY A 707 -5.48 -30.15 -22.13
N ALA A 708 -4.33 -29.47 -22.06
CA ALA A 708 -3.03 -30.14 -22.00
C ALA A 708 -2.92 -31.02 -20.75
N ARG A 709 -2.40 -32.24 -20.92
CA ARG A 709 -2.02 -33.12 -19.81
C ARG A 709 -0.59 -32.81 -19.39
N ILE A 710 -0.40 -32.66 -18.09
CA ILE A 710 0.91 -32.39 -17.51
C ILE A 710 1.23 -33.41 -16.41
N GLY A 711 2.50 -33.80 -16.34
CA GLY A 711 3.13 -34.38 -15.17
C GLY A 711 3.79 -33.28 -14.34
N TYR A 712 3.86 -33.50 -13.03
CA TYR A 712 4.59 -32.63 -12.12
C TYR A 712 5.32 -33.43 -11.04
N GLU A 713 6.53 -33.00 -10.70
CA GLU A 713 7.32 -33.56 -9.58
C GLU A 713 7.88 -32.42 -8.71
N ILE A 714 7.94 -32.63 -7.40
CA ILE A 714 8.57 -31.67 -6.46
C ILE A 714 10.02 -32.14 -6.23
N PRO A 715 11.03 -31.39 -6.71
CA PRO A 715 12.43 -31.80 -6.61
C PRO A 715 12.89 -32.06 -5.18
N GLY A 716 13.65 -33.15 -4.97
CA GLY A 716 14.13 -33.54 -3.64
C GLY A 716 13.04 -34.14 -2.73
N SER A 717 11.93 -34.60 -3.30
CA SER A 717 10.86 -35.30 -2.59
C SER A 717 10.27 -36.44 -3.42
N GLU A 718 9.53 -37.36 -2.79
CA GLU A 718 8.77 -38.42 -3.47
C GLU A 718 7.42 -37.94 -4.03
N ILE A 719 7.17 -36.63 -4.09
CA ILE A 719 5.87 -36.08 -4.47
C ILE A 719 5.84 -35.82 -5.98
N ALA A 720 5.08 -36.64 -6.70
CA ALA A 720 4.77 -36.45 -8.12
C ALA A 720 3.28 -36.71 -8.40
N GLY A 721 2.79 -36.23 -9.54
CA GLY A 721 1.43 -36.48 -10.01
C GLY A 721 1.18 -35.98 -11.42
N ALA A 722 -0.06 -36.12 -11.88
CA ALA A 722 -0.52 -35.64 -13.18
C ALA A 722 -1.83 -34.86 -13.06
N GLY A 723 -2.15 -34.09 -14.09
CA GLY A 723 -3.41 -33.39 -14.20
C GLY A 723 -3.62 -32.72 -15.55
N VAL A 724 -4.80 -32.13 -15.71
CA VAL A 724 -5.22 -31.45 -16.94
C VAL A 724 -5.31 -29.95 -16.69
N VAL A 725 -4.74 -29.17 -17.59
CA VAL A 725 -4.85 -27.71 -17.56
C VAL A 725 -6.30 -27.30 -17.80
N VAL A 726 -6.88 -26.53 -16.87
CA VAL A 726 -8.25 -26.00 -16.95
C VAL A 726 -8.27 -24.59 -17.49
N PHE A 727 -7.31 -23.77 -17.08
CA PHE A 727 -7.16 -22.40 -17.55
C PHE A 727 -5.71 -21.98 -17.50
N THR A 728 -5.35 -21.03 -18.36
CA THR A 728 -4.07 -20.34 -18.33
C THR A 728 -4.34 -18.84 -18.43
N ARG A 729 -3.71 -18.07 -17.55
CA ARG A 729 -3.87 -16.63 -17.46
C ARG A 729 -2.51 -15.95 -17.41
N ALA A 730 -2.28 -15.03 -18.33
CA ALA A 730 -1.10 -14.16 -18.31
C ALA A 730 -1.13 -13.23 -17.08
N LEU A 731 0.04 -13.09 -16.46
CA LEU A 731 0.40 -12.14 -15.43
C LEU A 731 1.50 -11.27 -16.03
N GLU A 732 1.07 -10.15 -16.61
CA GLU A 732 1.96 -9.24 -17.31
C GLU A 732 2.57 -8.24 -16.33
N THR A 733 3.88 -8.08 -16.41
CA THR A 733 4.66 -7.04 -15.75
C THR A 733 5.47 -6.29 -16.81
N PRO A 734 5.95 -5.08 -16.53
CA PRO A 734 6.80 -4.36 -17.48
C PRO A 734 8.02 -5.11 -17.99
N LEU A 735 8.60 -6.02 -17.20
CA LEU A 735 9.76 -6.83 -17.62
C LEU A 735 9.39 -8.13 -18.34
N GLY A 736 8.10 -8.52 -18.34
CA GLY A 736 7.61 -9.64 -19.12
C GLY A 736 6.44 -10.39 -18.48
N VAL A 737 6.13 -11.55 -19.03
CA VAL A 737 4.88 -12.27 -18.77
C VAL A 737 5.15 -13.58 -18.04
N GLN A 738 4.47 -13.78 -16.92
CA GLN A 738 4.33 -15.09 -16.28
C GLN A 738 2.94 -15.64 -16.53
N PHE A 739 2.75 -16.95 -16.37
CA PHE A 739 1.47 -17.60 -16.60
C PHE A 739 0.98 -18.27 -15.33
N THR A 740 -0.19 -17.86 -14.87
CA THR A 740 -0.94 -18.62 -13.88
C THR A 740 -1.69 -19.73 -14.60
N VAL A 741 -1.34 -20.98 -14.30
CA VAL A 741 -1.96 -22.18 -14.88
C VAL A 741 -2.78 -22.89 -13.80
N GLY A 742 -4.09 -22.99 -14.02
CA GLY A 742 -4.98 -23.78 -13.20
C GLY A 742 -5.02 -25.22 -13.68
N VAL A 743 -4.75 -26.18 -12.80
CA VAL A 743 -4.68 -27.60 -13.15
C VAL A 743 -5.72 -28.35 -12.34
N LYS A 744 -6.55 -29.15 -13.01
CA LYS A 744 -7.39 -30.16 -12.37
C LYS A 744 -6.53 -31.40 -12.17
N LEU A 745 -6.25 -31.71 -10.91
CA LEU A 745 -5.42 -32.87 -10.58
C LEU A 745 -6.20 -34.14 -10.89
N ASP A 746 -5.52 -35.13 -11.46
CA ASP A 746 -6.11 -36.44 -11.65
C ASP A 746 -6.45 -37.02 -10.28
N VAL A 747 -7.72 -37.34 -10.08
CA VAL A 747 -8.10 -38.21 -8.97
C VAL A 747 -7.61 -39.57 -9.40
N VAL A 748 -6.58 -40.11 -8.73
CA VAL A 748 -6.14 -41.49 -8.94
C VAL A 748 -7.38 -42.39 -8.91
N ALA A 749 -7.84 -42.83 -10.08
CA ALA A 749 -8.90 -43.79 -10.22
C ALA A 749 -8.26 -45.15 -9.93
N ALA A 750 -8.29 -45.56 -8.66
CA ALA A 750 -7.77 -46.85 -8.26
C ALA A 750 -8.66 -47.96 -8.85
N THR A 751 -8.17 -48.62 -9.90
CA THR A 751 -8.56 -49.99 -10.23
C THR A 751 -8.02 -50.91 -9.13
N GLY A 752 -8.91 -51.47 -8.30
CA GLY A 752 -8.55 -52.47 -7.29
C GLY A 752 -9.09 -52.15 -5.90
N ARG A 753 -9.75 -53.14 -5.29
CA ARG A 753 -10.48 -53.02 -4.02
C ARG A 753 -9.54 -52.68 -2.84
N SER A 754 -10.08 -51.87 -1.92
CA SER A 754 -9.52 -51.35 -0.65
C SER A 754 -8.63 -50.09 -0.77
N TRP A 755 -8.85 -49.13 0.15
CA TRP A 755 -8.28 -47.76 0.22
C TRP A 755 -9.02 -46.65 -0.54
N ARG A 756 -10.32 -46.51 -0.26
CA ARG A 756 -11.16 -45.37 -0.69
C ARG A 756 -10.82 -44.08 0.09
N ARG A 757 -10.76 -42.94 -0.62
CA ARG A 757 -10.78 -41.51 -0.18
C ARG A 757 -9.45 -40.76 0.09
N LEU A 758 -8.27 -41.33 -0.13
CA LEU A 758 -7.04 -40.74 0.45
C LEU A 758 -6.06 -40.03 -0.51
N GLY A 759 -6.13 -40.19 -1.83
CA GLY A 759 -5.09 -39.67 -2.76
C GLY A 759 -4.85 -38.15 -2.68
N ALA A 760 -5.83 -37.35 -3.06
CA ALA A 760 -5.66 -35.89 -3.07
C ALA A 760 -5.63 -35.27 -1.66
N ALA A 761 -6.34 -35.86 -0.68
CA ALA A 761 -6.32 -35.38 0.69
C ALA A 761 -4.96 -35.65 1.38
N ARG A 762 -4.28 -36.78 1.06
CA ARG A 762 -2.91 -37.06 1.52
C ARG A 762 -1.91 -36.15 0.83
N LEU A 763 -2.01 -35.93 -0.49
CA LEU A 763 -1.15 -34.98 -1.21
C LEU A 763 -1.25 -33.58 -0.60
N VAL A 764 -2.48 -33.07 -0.45
CA VAL A 764 -2.77 -31.78 0.17
C VAL A 764 -2.19 -31.71 1.60
N ARG A 765 -2.35 -32.76 2.42
CA ARG A 765 -1.74 -32.83 3.76
C ARG A 765 -0.20 -32.92 3.72
N ARG A 766 0.39 -33.66 2.78
CA ARG A 766 1.84 -33.84 2.61
C ARG A 766 2.51 -32.53 2.22
N VAL A 767 1.99 -31.94 1.16
CA VAL A 767 2.44 -30.65 0.63
C VAL A 767 2.30 -29.54 1.68
N GLN A 768 1.26 -29.55 2.52
CA GLN A 768 1.09 -28.58 3.60
C GLN A 768 2.11 -28.64 4.73
N SER A 769 2.60 -29.84 5.07
CA SER A 769 3.62 -29.93 6.11
C SER A 769 4.89 -29.22 5.68
N LEU A 770 5.23 -29.33 4.40
CA LEU A 770 6.45 -28.77 3.82
C LEU A 770 6.42 -27.23 3.78
N THR A 771 5.24 -26.61 3.84
CA THR A 771 5.07 -25.17 3.57
C THR A 771 4.68 -24.31 4.77
N ARG A 772 4.27 -24.93 5.88
CA ARG A 772 4.11 -24.22 7.16
C ARG A 772 5.45 -23.96 7.86
N ALA A 773 6.53 -24.50 7.32
CA ALA A 773 7.92 -24.18 7.64
C ALA A 773 8.44 -23.04 6.76
#